data_AF-A0A930VDI4-F1
#
_entry.id   AF-A0A930VDI4-F1
#
_cell.length_a   1.000
_cell.length_b   1.000
_cell.length_c   1.000
_cell.angle_alpha   90.00
_cell.angle_beta   90.00
_cell.angle_gamma   90.00
#
_symmetry.space_group_name_H-M   'P 1'
#
loop_
_entity.id
_entity.type
_entity.pdbx_description
1 polymer ?
#
loop_
_entity_poly.entity_id
_entity_poly.type
_entity_poly.pdbx_seq_one_letter_code
_entity_poly.pdbx_strand_id
1 'polypeptide(L)'
;MSPDQPAGVVTLMFTDIEGSTRLLRTLPADAALEAFALHGRVLREAFAHHGGYEQRTEGDSFFVVFQDATQAVAAAVAAQRLLAAQTWPGGEPVRVRMGLHTGEPTPIDGDYVGLDVHRAARIASAGHGGQVLLSQATRTVAEPLEGVTVVDLGEHRLKDLAQPEWIYQLQIDGLPGQFPPLNSLETPTNLPAAVTPLVGREADVAAVEALLRRDDVRLVTITGTGGSGKTRLAVAVAERLGDAFRNGLVFVDLTTATYPAQVGDVISLAVDLPSAPGVPGIENVVGQLRDRAVLLVLDNFEHVVSAAGDLATLLAGARRVKAIVTSRGPLHIAAEHEYALQLLQPDASVELFLERARATQPTFRLTATSANDVREICARLDHLPLAIELAAARVKLLTVEQVRGQLDSRLGLLSGGRRDLPARQQTIRDTIAWSYDMLPTAAAALLRRAAVFVGGIDLDALKAVSGGDAEPLPGVEILLDQSLLGHDHDTQRFSMLETIREFALERARLAGELAEASRRHAAFFAELGADVDAGVHGADRATWRRRLDIELPNLLAALEWALQAEPPQADVGAALAIGLSHHWYTHGRAVEGVAWLRRVHALGDISVGLRANVAQRLGVLLDQQADKHGAAAVLEEAIELFRQVGDRAGLARALNSLGSASRTVDSTTRARELFEEALRIRTELGDDDGVSVTTFNLAQLAMDDGDFATARRLFERSYELDTALGEEWGAVIGSLGIATAAVAEGDLEEAAPRLREAVRFFREAEDEDHLAEALVVCAAEALRLGRYERSARLLGAADGRWISIGLPLAPADAVPVERCRSAVQAALGAEAWARATDQGRAMTADQAVAYALEADGPGVAPKDLE
;
A
#
# COMPACT_ATOMS: atom_id res chain seq x y z
N MET A 1 70.34 7.29 33.06
CA MET A 1 70.29 6.89 31.65
C MET A 1 71.27 5.75 31.46
N SER A 2 70.80 4.60 30.96
CA SER A 2 71.72 3.56 30.46
C SER A 2 72.52 4.16 29.30
N PRO A 3 73.84 3.93 29.18
CA PRO A 3 74.67 4.55 28.14
C PRO A 3 74.23 4.19 26.70
N ASP A 4 73.37 3.18 26.54
CA ASP A 4 72.90 2.69 25.24
C ASP A 4 71.43 3.05 24.90
N GLN A 5 70.74 3.90 25.69
CA GLN A 5 69.34 4.28 25.43
C GLN A 5 69.26 5.37 24.32
N PRO A 6 68.56 5.13 23.18
CA PRO A 6 68.38 6.14 22.12
C PRO A 6 67.70 7.42 22.63
N ALA A 7 68.14 8.60 22.19
CA ALA A 7 67.55 9.88 22.58
C ALA A 7 67.51 10.88 21.40
N GLY A 8 66.67 11.90 21.49
CA GLY A 8 66.38 12.83 20.40
C GLY A 8 65.32 12.28 19.45
N VAL A 9 65.45 12.56 18.15
CA VAL A 9 64.55 12.00 17.14
C VAL A 9 64.82 10.51 16.98
N VAL A 10 63.84 9.68 17.34
CA VAL A 10 63.93 8.22 17.31
C VAL A 10 62.69 7.63 16.64
N THR A 11 62.81 6.40 16.15
CA THR A 11 61.67 5.66 15.59
C THR A 11 61.19 4.61 16.58
N LEU A 12 59.94 4.77 16.99
CA LEU A 12 59.22 3.93 17.93
C LEU A 12 58.43 2.88 17.16
N MET A 13 58.59 1.62 17.52
CA MET A 13 57.87 0.50 16.94
C MET A 13 57.10 -0.26 18.02
N PHE A 14 55.80 -0.43 17.79
CA PHE A 14 54.94 -1.29 18.59
C PHE A 14 54.51 -2.50 17.77
N THR A 15 54.49 -3.66 18.41
CA THR A 15 53.98 -4.90 17.79
C THR A 15 53.10 -5.65 18.77
N ASP A 16 52.12 -6.40 18.27
CA ASP A 16 51.31 -7.36 19.02
C ASP A 16 50.74 -8.45 18.10
N ILE A 17 50.34 -9.60 18.66
CA ILE A 17 49.77 -10.70 17.90
C ILE A 17 48.28 -10.45 17.71
N GLU A 18 47.83 -10.44 16.45
CA GLU A 18 46.40 -10.34 16.17
C GLU A 18 45.67 -11.59 16.64
N GLY A 19 44.70 -11.41 17.55
CA GLY A 19 43.92 -12.52 18.09
C GLY A 19 44.69 -13.42 19.07
N SER A 20 45.67 -12.88 19.81
CA SER A 20 46.43 -13.61 20.84
C SER A 20 45.55 -14.38 21.84
N THR A 21 44.42 -13.81 22.27
CA THR A 21 43.43 -14.49 23.12
C THR A 21 42.76 -15.67 22.42
N ARG A 22 42.55 -15.60 21.10
CA ARG A 22 42.00 -16.72 20.31
C ARG A 22 43.02 -17.85 20.23
N LEU A 23 44.31 -17.55 20.00
CA LEU A 23 45.37 -18.55 19.96
C LEU A 23 45.48 -19.31 21.30
N LEU A 24 45.39 -18.61 22.43
CA LEU A 24 45.37 -19.22 23.77
C LEU A 24 44.16 -20.11 24.03
N ARG A 25 43.04 -19.91 23.32
CA ARG A 25 41.81 -20.72 23.45
C ARG A 25 41.75 -21.90 22.48
N THR A 26 42.44 -21.81 21.34
CA THR A 26 42.32 -22.75 20.21
C THR A 26 43.45 -23.76 20.19
N LEU A 27 44.65 -23.38 20.61
CA LEU A 27 45.79 -24.28 20.71
C LEU A 27 45.84 -25.00 22.08
N PRO A 28 46.36 -26.24 22.14
CA PRO A 28 46.74 -26.86 23.41
C PRO A 28 47.69 -25.95 24.21
N ALA A 29 47.56 -25.92 25.53
CA ALA A 29 48.28 -24.99 26.39
C ALA A 29 49.81 -25.01 26.18
N ASP A 30 50.40 -26.19 26.03
CA ASP A 30 51.85 -26.36 25.78
C ASP A 30 52.26 -25.80 24.41
N ALA A 31 51.44 -26.00 23.37
CA ALA A 31 51.69 -25.48 22.02
C ALA A 31 51.52 -23.96 21.96
N ALA A 32 50.57 -23.40 22.70
CA ALA A 32 50.38 -21.96 22.80
C ALA A 32 51.58 -21.29 23.50
N LEU A 33 52.06 -21.86 24.62
CA LEU A 33 53.25 -21.35 25.31
C LEU A 33 54.51 -21.43 24.43
N GLU A 34 54.68 -22.53 23.69
CA GLU A 34 55.79 -22.68 22.74
C GLU A 34 55.71 -21.67 21.59
N ALA A 35 54.52 -21.42 21.04
CA ALA A 35 54.30 -20.43 20.00
C ALA A 35 54.63 -19.00 20.47
N PHE A 36 54.20 -18.60 21.66
CA PHE A 36 54.53 -17.27 22.22
C PHE A 36 56.04 -17.13 22.50
N ALA A 37 56.69 -18.19 22.99
CA ALA A 37 58.14 -18.20 23.21
C ALA A 37 58.93 -18.11 21.89
N LEU A 38 58.48 -18.80 20.84
CA LEU A 38 59.08 -18.76 19.51
C LEU A 38 58.89 -17.40 18.84
N HIS A 39 57.67 -16.84 18.92
CA HIS A 39 57.38 -15.47 18.50
C HIS A 39 58.34 -14.47 19.14
N GLY A 40 58.51 -14.54 20.46
CA GLY A 40 59.40 -13.65 21.18
C GLY A 40 60.88 -13.83 20.84
N ARG A 41 61.31 -15.01 20.35
CA ARG A 41 62.68 -15.22 19.84
C ARG A 41 62.87 -14.61 18.46
N VAL A 42 61.94 -14.88 17.54
CA VAL A 42 61.97 -14.38 16.16
C VAL A 42 62.01 -12.85 16.13
N LEU A 43 61.15 -12.20 16.91
CA LEU A 43 61.12 -10.74 16.96
C LEU A 43 62.42 -10.16 17.54
N ARG A 44 62.95 -10.73 18.63
CA ARG A 44 64.22 -10.28 19.22
C ARG A 44 65.41 -10.43 18.27
N GLU A 45 65.46 -11.52 17.52
CA GLU A 45 66.49 -11.75 16.51
C GLU A 45 66.45 -10.66 15.43
N ALA A 46 65.27 -10.39 14.88
CA ALA A 46 65.08 -9.35 13.88
C ALA A 46 65.44 -7.95 14.41
N PHE A 47 64.99 -7.61 15.62
CA PHE A 47 65.19 -6.29 16.18
C PHE A 47 66.66 -6.05 16.58
N ALA A 48 67.30 -7.03 17.23
CA ALA A 48 68.71 -6.92 17.62
C ALA A 48 69.63 -6.82 16.40
N HIS A 49 69.34 -7.55 15.32
CA HIS A 49 70.14 -7.49 14.09
C HIS A 49 70.16 -6.10 13.45
N HIS A 50 69.07 -5.34 13.63
CA HIS A 50 68.89 -4.00 13.06
C HIS A 50 69.05 -2.87 14.08
N GLY A 51 69.73 -3.12 15.22
CA GLY A 51 70.06 -2.09 16.20
C GLY A 51 68.87 -1.59 17.03
N GLY A 52 67.82 -2.40 17.17
CA GLY A 52 66.65 -2.07 17.99
C GLY A 52 66.94 -2.20 19.48
N TYR A 53 66.57 -1.17 20.24
CA TYR A 53 66.57 -1.18 21.69
C TYR A 53 65.20 -1.65 22.20
N GLU A 54 65.11 -2.90 22.70
CA GLU A 54 63.87 -3.43 23.32
C GLU A 54 63.61 -2.70 24.64
N GLN A 55 62.60 -1.83 24.66
CA GLN A 55 62.25 -1.02 25.81
C GLN A 55 61.44 -1.83 26.83
N ARG A 56 60.35 -2.46 26.38
CA ARG A 56 59.50 -3.32 27.21
C ARG A 56 58.81 -4.37 26.36
N THR A 57 58.49 -5.48 27.02
CA THR A 57 57.66 -6.55 26.47
C THR A 57 56.55 -6.84 27.46
N GLU A 58 55.29 -6.71 27.03
CA GLU A 58 54.09 -6.97 27.84
C GLU A 58 53.26 -8.06 27.15
N GLY A 59 53.33 -9.29 27.69
CA GLY A 59 52.68 -10.44 27.06
C GLY A 59 53.28 -10.76 25.69
N ASP A 60 52.46 -10.62 24.65
CA ASP A 60 52.83 -10.75 23.23
C ASP A 60 53.25 -9.44 22.56
N SER A 61 53.15 -8.31 23.28
CA SER A 61 53.44 -7.00 22.72
C SER A 61 54.89 -6.58 22.94
N PHE A 62 55.54 -6.06 21.89
CA PHE A 62 56.89 -5.47 21.98
C PHE A 62 56.82 -3.97 21.76
N PHE A 63 57.59 -3.23 22.57
CA PHE A 63 57.92 -1.84 22.33
C PHE A 63 59.43 -1.71 22.12
N VAL A 64 59.83 -1.29 20.93
CA VAL A 64 61.22 -1.22 20.50
C VAL A 64 61.52 0.16 19.92
N VAL A 65 62.71 0.68 20.20
CA VAL A 65 63.14 2.01 19.78
C VAL A 65 64.41 1.90 18.92
N PHE A 66 64.43 2.62 17.80
CA PHE A 66 65.56 2.68 16.88
C PHE A 66 66.06 4.11 16.74
N GLN A 67 67.37 4.27 16.60
CA GLN A 67 67.97 5.58 16.34
C GLN A 67 67.70 6.07 14.90
N ASP A 68 67.46 5.15 13.97
CA ASP A 68 67.23 5.43 12.56
C ASP A 68 65.92 4.78 12.05
N ALA A 69 65.16 5.51 11.23
CA ALA A 69 63.88 5.05 10.70
C ALA A 69 64.03 3.95 9.64
N THR A 70 65.09 4.00 8.83
CA THR A 70 65.38 2.97 7.82
C THR A 70 65.71 1.64 8.50
N GLN A 71 66.47 1.67 9.59
CA GLN A 71 66.74 0.51 10.43
C GLN A 71 65.47 -0.07 11.06
N ALA A 72 64.56 0.77 11.57
CA ALA A 72 63.27 0.33 12.11
C ALA A 72 62.41 -0.36 11.04
N VAL A 73 62.33 0.23 9.83
CA VAL A 73 61.62 -0.35 8.70
C VAL A 73 62.25 -1.68 8.27
N ALA A 74 63.58 -1.75 8.18
CA ALA A 74 64.30 -2.99 7.86
C ALA A 74 64.05 -4.08 8.91
N ALA A 75 64.02 -3.72 10.19
CA ALA A 75 63.71 -4.63 11.30
C ALA A 75 62.29 -5.19 11.19
N ALA A 76 61.29 -4.34 10.90
CA ALA A 76 59.91 -4.77 10.70
C ALA A 76 59.77 -5.72 9.49
N VAL A 77 60.47 -5.43 8.39
CA VAL A 77 60.49 -6.29 7.18
C VAL A 77 61.13 -7.64 7.46
N ALA A 78 62.29 -7.65 8.13
CA ALA A 78 62.98 -8.87 8.54
C ALA A 78 62.09 -9.72 9.47
N ALA A 79 61.46 -9.08 10.46
CA ALA A 79 60.56 -9.73 11.39
C ALA A 79 59.37 -10.39 10.67
N GLN A 80 58.69 -9.68 9.76
CA GLN A 80 57.57 -10.26 9.01
C GLN A 80 57.99 -11.42 8.11
N ARG A 81 59.18 -11.35 7.48
CA ARG A 81 59.72 -12.47 6.67
C ARG A 81 60.06 -13.68 7.54
N LEU A 82 60.69 -13.48 8.70
CA LEU A 82 61.00 -14.58 9.62
C LEU A 82 59.74 -15.22 10.20
N LEU A 83 58.74 -14.42 10.59
CA LEU A 83 57.44 -14.92 11.07
C LEU A 83 56.71 -15.76 10.02
N ALA A 84 56.76 -15.34 8.74
CA ALA A 84 56.15 -16.06 7.64
C ALA A 84 56.90 -17.36 7.26
N ALA A 85 58.23 -17.38 7.42
CA ALA A 85 59.05 -18.57 7.19
C ALA A 85 58.98 -19.61 8.34
N GLN A 86 58.48 -19.19 9.51
CA GLN A 86 58.44 -20.03 10.69
C GLN A 86 57.35 -21.09 10.61
N THR A 87 57.69 -22.33 10.98
CA THR A 87 56.69 -23.38 11.24
C THR A 87 56.20 -23.24 12.68
N TRP A 88 54.91 -23.04 12.87
CA TRP A 88 54.30 -22.74 14.17
C TRP A 88 53.76 -23.99 14.89
N PRO A 89 53.96 -24.13 16.20
CA PRO A 89 53.35 -25.19 16.99
C PRO A 89 51.82 -25.19 16.85
N GLY A 90 51.25 -26.36 16.54
CA GLY A 90 49.80 -26.50 16.33
C GLY A 90 49.28 -26.09 14.95
N GLY A 91 50.14 -25.67 14.02
CA GLY A 91 49.80 -25.47 12.61
C GLY A 91 49.07 -24.16 12.29
N GLU A 92 48.68 -23.36 13.29
CA GLU A 92 48.13 -22.02 13.08
C GLU A 92 49.25 -20.97 13.00
N PRO A 93 49.32 -20.15 11.93
CA PRO A 93 50.36 -19.15 11.80
C PRO A 93 50.12 -17.98 12.76
N VAL A 94 51.17 -17.55 13.47
CA VAL A 94 51.13 -16.35 14.32
C VAL A 94 51.30 -15.11 13.44
N ARG A 95 50.27 -14.25 13.43
CA ARG A 95 50.25 -13.02 12.63
C ARG A 95 50.46 -11.81 13.53
N VAL A 96 51.55 -11.09 13.29
CA VAL A 96 51.94 -9.92 14.09
C VAL A 96 51.64 -8.66 13.31
N ARG A 97 50.98 -7.69 13.92
CA ARG A 97 50.84 -6.34 13.36
C ARG A 97 51.90 -5.43 13.95
N MET A 98 52.37 -4.47 13.16
CA MET A 98 53.45 -3.56 13.56
C MET A 98 53.11 -2.13 13.17
N GLY A 99 53.37 -1.18 14.06
CA GLY A 99 53.20 0.25 13.81
C GLY A 99 54.45 1.03 14.17
N LEU A 100 54.90 1.88 13.24
CA LEU A 100 56.10 2.69 13.36
C LEU A 100 55.79 4.19 13.34
N HIS A 101 56.39 4.93 14.26
CA HIS A 101 56.31 6.39 14.30
C HIS A 101 57.65 7.01 14.71
N THR A 102 58.07 8.04 13.98
CA THR A 102 59.29 8.79 14.25
C THR A 102 58.93 10.10 14.91
N GLY A 103 59.48 10.35 16.09
CA GLY A 103 59.18 11.50 16.93
C GLY A 103 60.30 11.77 17.92
N GLU A 104 60.07 12.65 18.89
CA GLU A 104 61.07 13.08 19.88
C GLU A 104 60.55 12.84 21.31
N PRO A 105 60.33 11.56 21.71
CA PRO A 105 59.83 11.23 23.04
C PRO A 105 60.87 11.56 24.12
N THR A 106 60.39 11.88 25.33
CA THR A 106 61.27 12.21 26.46
C THR A 106 61.70 10.94 27.19
N PRO A 107 63.00 10.62 27.29
CA PRO A 107 63.47 9.51 28.10
C PRO A 107 63.44 9.86 29.60
N ILE A 108 62.78 9.05 30.42
CA ILE A 108 62.67 9.23 31.89
C ILE A 108 62.93 7.88 32.56
N ASP A 109 63.90 7.83 33.48
CA ASP A 109 64.22 6.65 34.31
C ASP A 109 64.36 5.32 33.54
N GLY A 110 64.84 5.37 32.30
CA GLY A 110 65.00 4.18 31.46
C GLY A 110 63.75 3.80 30.67
N ASP A 111 62.73 4.65 30.61
CA ASP A 111 61.51 4.52 29.79
C ASP A 111 61.31 5.74 28.87
N TYR A 112 60.33 5.69 27.97
CA TYR A 112 59.93 6.78 27.08
C TYR A 112 58.53 7.30 27.41
N VAL A 113 58.41 8.61 27.60
CA VAL A 113 57.14 9.28 27.88
C VAL A 113 56.92 10.39 26.85
N GLY A 114 55.69 10.50 26.34
CA GLY A 114 55.31 11.53 25.38
C GLY A 114 54.19 11.08 24.45
N LEU A 115 53.60 12.04 23.74
CA LEU A 115 52.52 11.77 22.78
C LEU A 115 52.96 10.82 21.65
N ASP A 116 54.23 10.85 21.27
CA ASP A 116 54.79 10.02 20.19
C ASP A 116 54.75 8.53 20.52
N VAL A 117 54.86 8.16 21.79
CA VAL A 117 54.73 6.77 22.26
C VAL A 117 53.29 6.28 22.08
N HIS A 118 52.31 7.10 22.49
CA HIS A 118 50.90 6.78 22.29
C HIS A 118 50.53 6.72 20.82
N ARG A 119 51.08 7.62 19.99
CA ARG A 119 50.85 7.65 18.54
C ARG A 119 51.35 6.37 17.87
N ALA A 120 52.59 5.95 18.16
CA ALA A 120 53.16 4.71 17.64
C ALA A 120 52.31 3.47 18.00
N ALA A 121 51.86 3.39 19.26
CA ALA A 121 50.99 2.30 19.72
C ALA A 121 49.62 2.31 19.04
N ARG A 122 49.04 3.49 18.79
CA ARG A 122 47.75 3.62 18.10
C ARG A 122 47.83 3.24 16.63
N ILE A 123 48.92 3.60 15.95
CA ILE A 123 49.20 3.17 14.58
C ILE A 123 49.29 1.65 14.50
N ALA A 124 50.01 1.00 15.42
CA ALA A 124 50.07 -0.46 15.46
C ALA A 124 48.67 -1.09 15.66
N SER A 125 47.88 -0.56 16.60
CA SER A 125 46.55 -1.09 16.92
C SER A 125 45.50 -0.92 15.82
N ALA A 126 45.72 0.01 14.88
CA ALA A 126 44.84 0.26 13.74
C ALA A 126 44.99 -0.82 12.64
N GLY A 127 46.14 -1.50 12.61
CA GLY A 127 46.45 -2.52 11.62
C GLY A 127 45.93 -3.93 11.95
N HIS A 128 46.08 -4.80 10.97
CA HIS A 128 45.72 -6.22 11.00
C HIS A 128 46.96 -7.11 11.05
N GLY A 129 46.82 -8.37 11.44
CA GLY A 129 47.93 -9.31 11.58
C GLY A 129 48.70 -9.52 10.27
N GLY A 130 50.02 -9.31 10.30
CA GLY A 130 50.91 -9.34 9.13
C GLY A 130 51.11 -7.98 8.45
N GLN A 131 50.40 -6.94 8.91
CA GLN A 131 50.47 -5.59 8.37
C GLN A 131 51.53 -4.76 9.10
N VAL A 132 52.27 -3.94 8.36
CA VAL A 132 53.21 -2.95 8.91
C VAL A 132 52.77 -1.56 8.48
N LEU A 133 52.46 -0.72 9.46
CA LEU A 133 51.95 0.64 9.26
C LEU A 133 52.99 1.69 9.69
N LEU A 134 53.08 2.77 8.93
CA LEU A 134 53.98 3.89 9.18
C LEU A 134 53.18 5.18 9.35
N SER A 135 53.63 6.03 10.27
CA SER A 135 53.25 7.43 10.25
C SER A 135 53.89 8.18 9.08
N GLN A 136 53.32 9.32 8.69
CA GLN A 136 53.93 10.24 7.73
C GLN A 136 55.36 10.63 8.10
N ALA A 137 55.63 10.85 9.39
CA ALA A 137 56.96 11.22 9.87
C ALA A 137 57.98 10.12 9.54
N THR A 138 57.66 8.86 9.85
CA THR A 138 58.52 7.71 9.55
C THR A 138 58.71 7.52 8.05
N ARG A 139 57.63 7.62 7.27
CA ARG A 139 57.72 7.51 5.81
C ARG A 139 58.61 8.59 5.19
N THR A 140 58.59 9.80 5.75
CA THR A 140 59.36 10.93 5.21
C THR A 140 60.86 10.74 5.37
N VAL A 141 61.29 10.13 6.48
CA VAL A 141 62.72 10.03 6.83
C VAL A 141 63.34 8.65 6.59
N ALA A 142 62.54 7.60 6.37
CA ALA A 142 63.04 6.27 6.01
C ALA A 142 63.48 6.20 4.53
N GLU A 143 64.65 5.63 4.28
CA GLU A 143 65.15 5.39 2.92
C GLU A 143 64.47 4.17 2.26
N PRO A 144 64.35 4.14 0.92
CA PRO A 144 63.80 2.99 0.20
C PRO A 144 64.62 1.71 0.42
N LEU A 145 63.94 0.59 0.62
CA LEU A 145 64.55 -0.74 0.73
C LEU A 145 64.20 -1.61 -0.49
N GLU A 146 65.13 -2.45 -0.92
CA GLU A 146 64.91 -3.38 -2.03
C GLU A 146 63.81 -4.41 -1.71
N GLY A 147 62.87 -4.59 -2.64
CA GLY A 147 61.73 -5.51 -2.49
C GLY A 147 60.67 -5.05 -1.48
N VAL A 148 60.63 -3.74 -1.19
CA VAL A 148 59.62 -3.11 -0.33
C VAL A 148 59.07 -1.87 -1.02
N THR A 149 57.75 -1.78 -1.16
CA THR A 149 57.05 -0.57 -1.63
C THR A 149 56.18 0.00 -0.52
N VAL A 150 55.84 1.29 -0.61
CA VAL A 150 54.97 1.95 0.38
C VAL A 150 53.66 2.35 -0.29
N VAL A 151 52.55 1.90 0.29
CA VAL A 151 51.20 2.23 -0.14
C VAL A 151 50.64 3.32 0.77
N ASP A 152 50.09 4.37 0.17
CA ASP A 152 49.38 5.42 0.90
C ASP A 152 47.96 4.97 1.24
N LEU A 153 47.61 4.94 2.53
CA LEU A 153 46.28 4.59 3.02
C LEU A 153 45.42 5.82 3.37
N GLY A 154 45.97 7.03 3.24
CA GLY A 154 45.28 8.29 3.49
C GLY A 154 45.23 8.69 4.97
N GLU A 155 44.31 9.62 5.27
CA GLU A 155 44.15 10.23 6.59
C GLU A 155 43.14 9.45 7.45
N HIS A 156 43.53 9.07 8.67
CA HIS A 156 42.74 8.26 9.60
C HIS A 156 42.67 8.86 11.00
N ARG A 157 41.48 8.90 11.59
CA ARG A 157 41.31 9.28 13.00
C ARG A 157 41.54 8.07 13.89
N LEU A 158 42.64 8.10 14.66
CA LEU A 158 42.99 7.05 15.61
C LEU A 158 42.52 7.42 17.02
N LYS A 159 42.18 6.40 17.81
CA LYS A 159 41.66 6.56 19.17
C LYS A 159 42.60 7.41 20.04
N ASP A 160 42.02 8.39 20.75
CA ASP A 160 42.70 9.29 21.70
C ASP A 160 43.75 10.24 21.08
N LEU A 161 43.79 10.38 19.74
CA LEU A 161 44.58 11.39 19.04
C LEU A 161 43.68 12.54 18.56
N ALA A 162 44.06 13.78 18.89
CA ALA A 162 43.25 14.96 18.59
C ALA A 162 43.23 15.34 17.10
N GLN A 163 44.27 14.97 16.34
CA GLN A 163 44.37 15.20 14.91
C GLN A 163 44.35 13.87 14.16
N PRO A 164 43.78 13.81 12.95
CA PRO A 164 43.92 12.65 12.10
C PRO A 164 45.39 12.42 11.71
N GLU A 165 45.77 11.16 11.54
CA GLU A 165 47.11 10.76 11.13
C GLU A 165 47.09 10.26 9.68
N TRP A 166 48.08 10.68 8.89
CA TRP A 166 48.29 10.12 7.57
C TRP A 166 49.07 8.81 7.68
N ILE A 167 48.45 7.71 7.25
CA ILE A 167 48.96 6.35 7.46
C ILE A 167 49.42 5.74 6.14
N TYR A 168 50.56 5.07 6.20
CA TYR A 168 51.13 4.31 5.07
C TYR A 168 51.28 2.84 5.46
N GLN A 169 51.23 1.96 4.47
CA GLN A 169 51.49 0.53 4.63
C GLN A 169 52.76 0.12 3.87
N LEU A 170 53.56 -0.76 4.48
CA LEU A 170 54.61 -1.46 3.74
C LEU A 170 54.03 -2.64 2.95
N GLN A 171 54.37 -2.69 1.68
CA GLN A 171 54.12 -3.80 0.78
C GLN A 171 55.45 -4.55 0.57
N ILE A 172 55.56 -5.74 1.16
CA ILE A 172 56.80 -6.54 1.18
C ILE A 172 56.69 -7.67 0.17
N ASP A 173 57.67 -7.78 -0.73
CA ASP A 173 57.70 -8.86 -1.73
C ASP A 173 57.67 -10.24 -1.07
N GLY A 174 56.79 -11.11 -1.56
CA GLY A 174 56.60 -12.47 -1.05
C GLY A 174 55.65 -12.60 0.15
N LEU A 175 55.08 -11.49 0.66
CA LEU A 175 54.10 -11.49 1.75
C LEU A 175 52.73 -10.95 1.31
N PRO A 176 51.63 -11.25 2.05
CA PRO A 176 50.31 -10.71 1.76
C PRO A 176 50.31 -9.17 1.79
N GLY A 177 49.71 -8.57 0.76
CA GLY A 177 49.66 -7.11 0.57
C GLY A 177 48.29 -6.46 0.72
N GLN A 178 47.23 -7.27 0.72
CA GLN A 178 45.85 -6.80 0.81
C GLN A 178 45.32 -7.08 2.21
N PHE A 179 44.84 -6.04 2.88
CA PHE A 179 44.28 -6.09 4.22
C PHE A 179 42.89 -5.41 4.21
N PRO A 180 42.01 -5.73 5.18
CA PRO A 180 40.77 -4.98 5.38
C PRO A 180 41.04 -3.49 5.69
N PRO A 181 40.02 -2.62 5.60
CA PRO A 181 40.14 -1.22 6.05
C PRO A 181 40.71 -1.13 7.48
N LEU A 182 41.46 -0.06 7.77
CA LEU A 182 42.05 0.14 9.08
C LEU A 182 40.96 0.25 10.16
N ASN A 183 41.26 -0.19 11.37
CA ASN A 183 40.38 -0.05 12.53
C ASN A 183 40.47 1.40 13.08
N SER A 184 39.98 2.38 12.32
CA SER A 184 39.88 3.81 12.70
C SER A 184 38.51 4.16 13.31
N LEU A 185 38.39 5.31 13.98
CA LEU A 185 37.09 5.80 14.48
C LEU A 185 36.15 6.12 13.29
N GLU A 186 34.87 5.72 13.40
CA GLU A 186 33.81 5.75 12.38
C GLU A 186 33.60 7.10 11.68
N THR A 187 32.91 7.08 10.52
CA THR A 187 32.39 8.28 9.82
C THR A 187 31.67 9.19 10.82
N PRO A 188 32.04 10.48 10.95
CA PRO A 188 31.38 11.40 11.88
C PRO A 188 29.87 11.48 11.59
N THR A 189 29.03 11.22 12.60
CA THR A 189 27.57 11.20 12.43
C THR A 189 26.86 11.79 13.64
N ASN A 190 25.77 12.53 13.39
CA ASN A 190 24.78 12.94 14.40
C ASN A 190 23.38 12.37 14.08
N LEU A 191 23.30 11.34 13.24
CA LEU A 191 22.03 10.71 12.88
C LEU A 191 21.31 10.18 14.15
N PRO A 192 19.98 10.32 14.26
CA PRO A 192 19.22 9.77 15.37
C PRO A 192 19.32 8.25 15.43
N ALA A 193 19.67 7.69 16.59
CA ALA A 193 19.75 6.24 16.75
C ALA A 193 18.36 5.58 16.60
N ALA A 194 18.27 4.54 15.75
CA ALA A 194 17.05 3.78 15.57
C ALA A 194 16.70 2.96 16.84
N VAL A 195 15.67 3.38 17.58
CA VAL A 195 15.22 2.70 18.82
C VAL A 195 14.35 1.47 18.53
N THR A 196 13.73 1.43 17.34
CA THR A 196 12.92 0.30 16.89
C THR A 196 13.22 0.01 15.41
N PRO A 197 13.06 -1.24 14.93
CA PRO A 197 13.29 -1.56 13.52
C PRO A 197 12.28 -0.84 12.62
N LEU A 198 12.70 -0.61 11.37
CA LEU A 198 11.85 -0.10 10.30
C LEU A 198 11.17 -1.30 9.62
N VAL A 199 9.84 -1.31 9.57
CA VAL A 199 9.04 -2.46 9.12
C VAL A 199 8.51 -2.24 7.70
N GLY A 200 8.76 -3.18 6.79
CA GLY A 200 8.16 -3.24 5.47
C GLY A 200 8.54 -2.08 4.55
N ARG A 201 9.77 -1.57 4.69
CA ARG A 201 10.31 -0.41 3.94
C ARG A 201 11.64 -0.71 3.24
N GLU A 202 12.03 -1.98 3.17
CA GLU A 202 13.31 -2.41 2.59
C GLU A 202 13.42 -2.02 1.11
N ALA A 203 12.31 -2.13 0.37
CA ALA A 203 12.23 -1.72 -1.03
C ALA A 203 12.38 -0.19 -1.18
N ASP A 204 11.70 0.59 -0.33
CA ASP A 204 11.81 2.05 -0.33
C ASP A 204 13.23 2.51 -0.02
N VAL A 205 13.85 1.90 1.00
CA VAL A 205 15.25 2.16 1.37
C VAL A 205 16.18 1.88 0.18
N ALA A 206 16.04 0.72 -0.46
CA ALA A 206 16.86 0.35 -1.61
C ALA A 206 16.65 1.29 -2.81
N ALA A 207 15.43 1.74 -3.07
CA ALA A 207 15.11 2.64 -4.17
C ALA A 207 15.75 4.03 -3.99
N VAL A 208 15.60 4.64 -2.80
CA VAL A 208 16.21 5.94 -2.49
C VAL A 208 17.75 5.83 -2.44
N GLU A 209 18.28 4.73 -1.89
CA GLU A 209 19.71 4.44 -1.90
C GLU A 209 20.26 4.39 -3.34
N ALA A 210 19.57 3.68 -4.24
CA ALA A 210 19.97 3.56 -5.65
C ALA A 210 19.97 4.93 -6.36
N LEU A 211 19.00 5.79 -6.09
CA LEU A 211 18.97 7.16 -6.60
C LEU A 211 20.21 7.94 -6.13
N LEU A 212 20.49 7.96 -4.83
CA LEU A 212 21.60 8.72 -4.25
C LEU A 212 22.97 8.16 -4.60
N ARG A 213 23.09 6.91 -5.07
CA ARG A 213 24.35 6.36 -5.60
C ARG A 213 24.69 6.86 -7.00
N ARG A 214 23.74 7.40 -7.76
CA ARG A 214 24.01 7.97 -9.09
C ARG A 214 24.71 9.32 -8.99
N ASP A 215 25.73 9.56 -9.81
CA ASP A 215 26.53 10.80 -9.75
C ASP A 215 25.75 12.06 -10.15
N ASP A 216 24.73 11.93 -11.00
CA ASP A 216 23.87 13.02 -11.46
C ASP A 216 22.79 13.42 -10.44
N VAL A 217 22.48 12.54 -9.48
CA VAL A 217 21.48 12.78 -8.43
C VAL A 217 22.19 13.30 -7.18
N ARG A 218 21.82 14.51 -6.75
CA ARG A 218 22.41 15.17 -5.58
C ARG A 218 21.40 15.60 -4.51
N LEU A 219 20.13 15.57 -4.87
CA LEU A 219 19.02 15.86 -3.99
C LEU A 219 17.93 14.83 -4.24
N VAL A 220 17.53 14.13 -3.18
CA VAL A 220 16.29 13.37 -3.17
C VAL A 220 15.36 13.97 -2.12
N THR A 221 14.16 14.37 -2.52
CA THR A 221 13.10 14.83 -1.62
C THR A 221 12.11 13.69 -1.40
N ILE A 222 12.05 13.18 -0.18
CA ILE A 222 11.05 12.20 0.24
C ILE A 222 9.78 12.97 0.62
N THR A 223 8.73 12.82 -0.20
CA THR A 223 7.43 13.46 0.01
C THR A 223 6.41 12.48 0.59
N GLY A 224 5.30 12.99 1.13
CA GLY A 224 4.21 12.16 1.65
C GLY A 224 3.55 12.70 2.91
N THR A 225 2.47 12.04 3.32
CA THR A 225 1.59 12.49 4.42
C THR A 225 2.31 12.53 5.78
N GLY A 226 1.80 13.34 6.71
CA GLY A 226 2.31 13.38 8.08
C GLY A 226 2.14 12.02 8.77
N GLY A 227 3.21 11.49 9.36
CA GLY A 227 3.18 10.17 10.02
C GLY A 227 3.45 8.96 9.10
N SER A 228 3.75 9.17 7.81
CA SER A 228 4.08 8.10 6.85
C SER A 228 5.45 7.43 7.05
N GLY A 229 6.32 8.03 7.88
CA GLY A 229 7.65 7.51 8.21
C GLY A 229 8.82 8.11 7.43
N LYS A 230 8.63 9.23 6.71
CA LYS A 230 9.68 9.89 5.89
C LYS A 230 11.01 10.08 6.62
N THR A 231 10.99 10.63 7.84
CA THR A 231 12.20 10.84 8.66
C THR A 231 12.91 9.53 8.98
N ARG A 232 12.16 8.47 9.31
CA ARG A 232 12.75 7.16 9.60
C ARG A 232 13.36 6.52 8.36
N LEU A 233 12.70 6.68 7.20
CA LEU A 233 13.23 6.24 5.92
C LEU A 233 14.52 6.99 5.56
N ALA A 234 14.54 8.31 5.69
CA ALA A 234 15.69 9.15 5.39
C ALA A 234 16.92 8.77 6.23
N VAL A 235 16.74 8.55 7.54
CA VAL A 235 17.80 8.11 8.44
C VAL A 235 18.31 6.72 8.05
N ALA A 236 17.41 5.75 7.80
CA ALA A 236 17.80 4.40 7.40
C ALA A 236 18.58 4.36 6.07
N VAL A 237 18.21 5.22 5.12
CA VAL A 237 18.95 5.39 3.85
C VAL A 237 20.33 6.00 4.11
N ALA A 238 20.41 7.03 4.95
CA ALA A 238 21.67 7.69 5.29
C ALA A 238 22.67 6.72 5.96
N GLU A 239 22.19 5.86 6.87
CA GLU A 239 22.99 4.82 7.51
C GLU A 239 23.59 3.83 6.48
N ARG A 240 22.81 3.40 5.48
CA ARG A 240 23.29 2.49 4.41
C ARG A 240 24.29 3.13 3.45
N LEU A 241 24.32 4.46 3.37
CA LEU A 241 25.23 5.22 2.51
C LEU A 241 26.53 5.64 3.22
N GLY A 242 26.74 5.26 4.48
CA GLY A 242 27.85 5.73 5.32
C GLY A 242 29.25 5.60 4.70
N ASP A 243 29.51 4.53 3.95
CA ASP A 243 30.81 4.28 3.32
C ASP A 243 31.15 5.29 2.20
N ALA A 244 30.14 5.92 1.61
CA ALA A 244 30.31 6.87 0.50
C ALA A 244 30.62 8.30 0.98
N PHE A 245 30.24 8.66 2.20
CA PHE A 245 30.31 10.03 2.74
C PHE A 245 31.26 10.13 3.93
N ARG A 246 32.56 9.94 3.65
CA ARG A 246 33.64 9.86 4.66
C ARG A 246 33.78 11.11 5.53
N ASN A 247 33.27 12.26 5.09
CA ASN A 247 33.36 13.52 5.84
C ASN A 247 32.14 13.77 6.74
N GLY A 248 31.08 12.97 6.63
CA GLY A 248 30.04 12.91 7.65
C GLY A 248 28.63 12.62 7.12
N LEU A 249 27.81 12.06 8.01
CA LEU A 249 26.37 11.91 7.84
C LEU A 249 25.68 12.85 8.83
N VAL A 250 24.99 13.87 8.34
CA VAL A 250 24.49 14.95 9.20
C VAL A 250 22.98 15.07 9.12
N PHE A 251 22.29 14.82 10.23
CA PHE A 251 20.89 15.14 10.45
C PHE A 251 20.74 16.60 10.86
N VAL A 252 19.82 17.29 10.21
CA VAL A 252 19.50 18.70 10.43
C VAL A 252 18.00 18.83 10.67
N ASP A 253 17.62 19.05 11.94
CA ASP A 253 16.24 19.36 12.29
C ASP A 253 15.94 20.83 11.97
N LEU A 254 15.32 21.06 10.82
CA LEU A 254 15.01 22.42 10.39
C LEU A 254 13.94 23.08 11.25
N THR A 255 13.25 22.35 12.13
CA THR A 255 12.20 22.97 12.95
C THR A 255 12.73 23.92 14.02
N THR A 256 14.06 23.96 14.17
CA THR A 256 14.80 24.98 14.91
C THR A 256 14.95 26.30 14.15
N ALA A 257 14.71 26.32 12.83
CA ALA A 257 14.68 27.50 11.99
C ALA A 257 13.27 28.11 12.00
N THR A 258 13.16 29.35 12.50
CA THR A 258 11.90 30.10 12.48
C THR A 258 11.68 30.77 11.13
N TYR A 259 12.77 31.13 10.44
CA TYR A 259 12.73 31.85 9.16
C TYR A 259 13.63 31.17 8.11
N PRO A 260 13.28 31.24 6.82
CA PRO A 260 14.06 30.65 5.73
C PRO A 260 15.54 31.05 5.72
N ALA A 261 15.84 32.32 6.04
CA ALA A 261 17.21 32.83 6.07
C ALA A 261 18.12 32.15 7.11
N GLN A 262 17.55 31.44 8.09
CA GLN A 262 18.29 30.77 9.17
C GLN A 262 18.72 29.35 8.80
N VAL A 263 18.26 28.80 7.67
CA VAL A 263 18.55 27.42 7.26
C VAL A 263 20.06 27.16 7.17
N GLY A 264 20.83 28.11 6.62
CA GLY A 264 22.28 28.00 6.54
C GLY A 264 22.98 27.97 7.92
N ASP A 265 22.43 28.70 8.89
CA ASP A 265 22.97 28.73 10.26
C ASP A 265 22.69 27.42 11.00
N VAL A 266 21.49 26.86 10.83
CA VAL A 266 21.10 25.56 11.41
C VAL A 266 21.94 24.42 10.80
N ILE A 267 22.19 24.46 9.49
CA ILE A 267 23.11 23.50 8.84
C ILE A 267 24.52 23.66 9.39
N SER A 268 25.02 24.90 9.51
CA SER A 268 26.36 25.17 10.06
C SER A 268 26.52 24.60 11.46
N LEU A 269 25.50 24.77 12.31
CA LEU A 269 25.49 24.23 13.67
C LEU A 269 25.49 22.70 13.69
N ALA A 270 24.66 22.06 12.85
CA ALA A 270 24.55 20.60 12.80
C ALA A 270 25.84 19.93 12.26
N VAL A 271 26.54 20.59 11.33
CA VAL A 271 27.80 20.10 10.73
C VAL A 271 29.03 20.49 11.58
N ASP A 272 28.84 21.24 12.67
CA ASP A 272 29.91 21.79 13.53
C ASP A 272 30.90 22.67 12.75
N LEU A 273 30.37 23.58 11.93
CA LEU A 273 31.16 24.52 11.13
C LEU A 273 31.46 25.81 11.92
N PRO A 274 32.69 26.35 11.83
CA PRO A 274 33.01 27.64 12.42
C PRO A 274 32.13 28.75 11.84
N SER A 275 31.62 29.62 12.71
CA SER A 275 30.92 30.83 12.27
C SER A 275 31.88 31.81 11.59
N ALA A 276 31.47 32.36 10.45
CA ALA A 276 32.17 33.42 9.73
C ALA A 276 31.37 34.74 9.86
N PRO A 277 31.79 35.69 10.72
CA PRO A 277 31.05 36.93 10.93
C PRO A 277 30.89 37.73 9.63
N GLY A 278 29.65 38.12 9.30
CA GLY A 278 29.34 38.95 8.13
C GLY A 278 29.15 38.19 6.80
N VAL A 279 29.26 36.86 6.80
CA VAL A 279 28.96 36.01 5.65
C VAL A 279 27.58 35.36 5.85
N PRO A 280 26.67 35.39 4.85
CA PRO A 280 25.40 34.66 4.94
C PRO A 280 25.61 33.17 5.26
N GLY A 281 24.79 32.58 6.13
CA GLY A 281 24.97 31.21 6.62
C GLY A 281 25.17 30.18 5.51
N ILE A 282 24.37 30.25 4.44
CA ILE A 282 24.47 29.32 3.31
C ILE A 282 25.79 29.45 2.54
N GLU A 283 26.32 30.67 2.39
CA GLU A 283 27.60 30.91 1.72
C GLU A 283 28.77 30.37 2.56
N ASN A 284 28.68 30.48 3.90
CA ASN A 284 29.64 29.87 4.81
C ASN A 284 29.66 28.35 4.67
N VAL A 285 28.48 27.71 4.64
CA VAL A 285 28.37 26.25 4.43
C VAL A 285 28.99 25.84 3.08
N VAL A 286 28.70 26.57 2.00
CA VAL A 286 29.30 26.31 0.67
C VAL A 286 30.82 26.38 0.72
N GLY A 287 31.37 27.43 1.34
CA GLY A 287 32.81 27.62 1.43
C GLY A 287 33.52 26.50 2.19
N GLN A 288 32.93 26.06 3.31
CA GLN A 288 33.53 25.04 4.19
C GLN A 288 33.35 23.60 3.69
N LEU A 289 32.27 23.32 2.94
CA LEU A 289 31.94 21.97 2.46
C LEU A 289 32.34 21.71 1.01
N ARG A 290 32.92 22.69 0.30
CA ARG A 290 33.23 22.62 -1.14
C ARG A 290 33.88 21.30 -1.56
N ASP A 291 34.90 20.86 -0.83
CA ASP A 291 35.71 19.68 -1.15
C ASP A 291 35.40 18.45 -0.27
N ARG A 292 34.42 18.55 0.63
CA ARG A 292 34.04 17.50 1.60
C ARG A 292 32.86 16.66 1.09
N ALA A 293 32.98 15.34 1.19
CA ALA A 293 31.90 14.39 0.89
C ALA A 293 31.00 14.20 2.11
N VAL A 294 29.91 14.96 2.19
CA VAL A 294 28.93 14.97 3.28
C VAL A 294 27.54 14.65 2.75
N LEU A 295 26.79 13.82 3.49
CA LEU A 295 25.36 13.62 3.27
C LEU A 295 24.56 14.41 4.30
N LEU A 296 23.71 15.31 3.83
CA LEU A 296 22.79 16.07 4.69
C LEU A 296 21.41 15.42 4.68
N VAL A 297 20.84 15.15 5.85
CA VAL A 297 19.43 14.78 6.03
C VAL A 297 18.71 16.00 6.60
N LEU A 298 18.00 16.72 5.74
CA LEU A 298 17.25 17.93 6.09
C LEU A 298 15.81 17.54 6.39
N ASP A 299 15.42 17.55 7.67
CA ASP A 299 14.11 17.06 8.11
C ASP A 299 13.09 18.20 8.27
N ASN A 300 11.83 17.93 7.91
CA ASN A 300 10.68 18.83 8.00
C ASN A 300 10.79 20.10 7.13
N PHE A 301 11.25 20.02 5.89
CA PHE A 301 11.47 21.21 5.05
C PHE A 301 10.20 22.01 4.73
N GLU A 302 9.00 21.43 4.90
CA GLU A 302 7.71 22.03 4.55
C GLU A 302 7.40 23.40 5.19
N HIS A 303 8.09 23.77 6.28
CA HIS A 303 7.92 25.09 6.92
C HIS A 303 8.89 26.16 6.42
N VAL A 304 9.94 25.77 5.68
CA VAL A 304 10.97 26.65 5.10
C VAL A 304 11.14 26.41 3.60
N VAL A 305 10.07 26.02 2.89
CA VAL A 305 10.12 25.72 1.45
C VAL A 305 10.72 26.87 0.62
N SER A 306 10.52 28.12 1.03
CA SER A 306 11.14 29.28 0.37
C SER A 306 12.67 29.32 0.47
N ALA A 307 13.30 28.52 1.34
CA ALA A 307 14.75 28.30 1.39
C ALA A 307 15.24 27.25 0.37
N ALA A 308 14.39 26.69 -0.48
CA ALA A 308 14.80 25.72 -1.51
C ALA A 308 15.86 26.29 -2.46
N GLY A 309 15.82 27.60 -2.75
CA GLY A 309 16.86 28.30 -3.52
C GLY A 309 18.25 28.30 -2.85
N ASP A 310 18.28 28.39 -1.52
CA ASP A 310 19.52 28.32 -0.74
C ASP A 310 20.10 26.90 -0.79
N LEU A 311 19.26 25.88 -0.72
CA LEU A 311 19.68 24.48 -0.91
C LEU A 311 20.23 24.23 -2.31
N ALA A 312 19.58 24.78 -3.36
CA ALA A 312 20.08 24.70 -4.73
C ALA A 312 21.46 25.36 -4.86
N THR A 313 21.66 26.51 -4.20
CA THR A 313 22.96 27.21 -4.14
C THR A 313 24.03 26.38 -3.44
N LEU A 314 23.68 25.75 -2.30
CA LEU A 314 24.57 24.85 -1.58
C LEU A 314 25.04 23.70 -2.45
N LEU A 315 24.09 23.02 -3.09
CA LEU A 315 24.41 21.89 -3.96
C LEU A 315 25.25 22.37 -5.15
N ALA A 316 24.90 23.47 -5.81
CA ALA A 316 25.72 23.99 -6.91
C ALA A 316 27.19 24.30 -6.49
N GLY A 317 27.40 24.86 -5.30
CA GLY A 317 28.70 25.28 -4.80
C GLY A 317 29.57 24.18 -4.19
N ALA A 318 28.99 23.13 -3.60
CA ALA A 318 29.71 22.07 -2.90
C ALA A 318 29.48 20.70 -3.56
N ARG A 319 30.24 20.40 -4.63
CA ARG A 319 29.96 19.30 -5.58
C ARG A 319 29.89 17.89 -4.98
N ARG A 320 30.55 17.68 -3.84
CA ARG A 320 30.59 16.37 -3.15
C ARG A 320 29.53 16.23 -2.06
N VAL A 321 28.71 17.25 -1.85
CA VAL A 321 27.57 17.22 -0.93
C VAL A 321 26.36 16.64 -1.64
N LYS A 322 25.66 15.72 -0.97
CA LYS A 322 24.31 15.27 -1.35
C LYS A 322 23.33 15.55 -0.20
N ALA A 323 22.06 15.66 -0.52
CA ALA A 323 21.00 15.90 0.44
C ALA A 323 19.83 14.92 0.28
N ILE A 324 19.33 14.44 1.41
CA ILE A 324 18.00 13.85 1.55
C ILE A 324 17.14 14.89 2.25
N VAL A 325 16.05 15.30 1.63
CA VAL A 325 15.07 16.20 2.25
C VAL A 325 13.84 15.40 2.60
N THR A 326 13.29 15.58 3.81
CA THR A 326 11.92 15.16 4.10
C THR A 326 11.01 16.37 4.05
N SER A 327 9.93 16.26 3.31
CA SER A 327 8.93 17.32 3.15
C SER A 327 7.55 16.70 2.97
N ARG A 328 6.48 17.49 3.08
CA ARG A 328 5.13 17.05 2.72
C ARG A 328 4.89 17.04 1.22
N GLY A 329 5.61 17.87 0.48
CA GLY A 329 5.56 17.92 -0.97
C GLY A 329 6.86 18.42 -1.57
N PRO A 330 6.90 18.51 -2.90
CA PRO A 330 8.09 18.87 -3.63
C PRO A 330 8.57 20.29 -3.31
N LEU A 331 9.87 20.52 -3.47
CA LEU A 331 10.52 21.81 -3.29
C LEU A 331 10.44 22.68 -4.55
N HIS A 332 10.14 22.07 -5.70
CA HIS A 332 10.07 22.68 -7.03
C HIS A 332 11.39 23.35 -7.47
N ILE A 333 12.50 22.63 -7.29
CA ILE A 333 13.82 23.08 -7.77
C ILE A 333 14.42 22.11 -8.78
N ALA A 334 15.20 22.62 -9.74
CA ALA A 334 15.70 21.82 -10.86
C ALA A 334 16.61 20.64 -10.47
N ALA A 335 17.26 20.69 -9.31
CA ALA A 335 18.12 19.61 -8.82
C ALA A 335 17.35 18.47 -8.13
N GLU A 336 16.05 18.65 -7.89
CA GLU A 336 15.20 17.76 -7.12
C GLU A 336 14.87 16.47 -7.87
N HIS A 337 15.08 15.34 -7.19
CA HIS A 337 14.41 14.09 -7.53
C HIS A 337 13.39 13.79 -6.44
N GLU A 338 12.11 13.83 -6.78
CA GLU A 338 11.04 13.50 -5.85
C GLU A 338 10.93 11.98 -5.69
N TYR A 339 10.79 11.53 -4.44
CA TYR A 339 10.42 10.18 -4.07
C TYR A 339 9.15 10.21 -3.20
N ALA A 340 7.99 10.00 -3.84
CA ALA A 340 6.70 9.98 -3.16
C ALA A 340 6.53 8.70 -2.32
N LEU A 341 6.62 8.86 -1.00
CA LEU A 341 6.55 7.74 -0.08
C LEU A 341 5.12 7.21 0.06
N GLN A 342 4.90 5.99 -0.43
CA GLN A 342 3.61 5.30 -0.34
C GLN A 342 3.29 4.89 1.11
N LEU A 343 2.02 4.65 1.40
CA LEU A 343 1.57 4.09 2.69
C LEU A 343 2.01 2.63 2.81
N LEU A 344 1.95 2.06 4.02
CA LEU A 344 2.35 0.67 4.22
C LEU A 344 1.41 -0.27 3.47
N GLN A 345 1.98 -1.33 2.91
CA GLN A 345 1.20 -2.43 2.37
C GLN A 345 0.40 -3.11 3.49
N PRO A 346 -0.76 -3.73 3.20
CA PRO A 346 -1.60 -4.36 4.22
C PRO A 346 -0.84 -5.31 5.14
N ASP A 347 0.03 -6.18 4.59
CA ASP A 347 0.80 -7.13 5.39
C ASP A 347 1.83 -6.44 6.30
N ALA A 348 2.54 -5.43 5.78
CA ALA A 348 3.50 -4.64 6.56
C ALA A 348 2.81 -3.81 7.66
N SER A 349 1.59 -3.33 7.41
CA SER A 349 0.80 -2.60 8.40
C SER A 349 0.38 -3.48 9.58
N VAL A 350 0.01 -4.74 9.29
CA VAL A 350 -0.27 -5.75 10.32
C VAL A 350 1.00 -6.10 11.08
N GLU A 351 2.12 -6.31 10.40
CA GLU A 351 3.41 -6.58 11.04
C GLU A 351 3.81 -5.47 12.02
N LEU A 352 3.71 -4.21 11.59
CA LEU A 352 3.96 -3.06 12.45
C LEU A 352 3.03 -3.04 13.67
N PHE A 353 1.74 -3.30 13.48
CA PHE A 353 0.78 -3.38 14.58
C PHE A 353 1.21 -4.44 15.61
N LEU A 354 1.58 -5.64 15.14
CA LEU A 354 2.01 -6.75 16.01
C LEU A 354 3.29 -6.42 16.77
N GLU A 355 4.27 -5.82 16.11
CA GLU A 355 5.53 -5.43 16.75
C GLU A 355 5.28 -4.42 17.87
N ARG A 356 4.44 -3.42 17.62
CA ARG A 356 4.14 -2.32 18.56
C ARG A 356 3.23 -2.78 19.70
N ALA A 357 2.28 -3.66 19.41
CA ALA A 357 1.46 -4.33 20.41
C ALA A 357 2.32 -5.16 21.37
N ARG A 358 3.26 -5.95 20.86
CA ARG A 358 4.19 -6.76 21.68
C ARG A 358 5.16 -5.93 22.50
N ALA A 359 5.60 -4.78 21.97
CA ALA A 359 6.43 -3.85 22.73
C ALA A 359 5.71 -3.30 23.97
N THR A 360 4.38 -3.18 23.93
CA THR A 360 3.56 -2.65 25.04
C THR A 360 3.02 -3.78 25.93
N GLN A 361 2.69 -4.93 25.34
CA GLN A 361 2.20 -6.14 26.02
C GLN A 361 2.95 -7.38 25.47
N PRO A 362 4.05 -7.82 26.12
CA PRO A 362 4.89 -8.92 25.60
C PRO A 362 4.17 -10.26 25.40
N THR A 363 3.04 -10.47 26.09
CA THR A 363 2.22 -11.69 25.98
C THR A 363 1.20 -11.64 24.84
N PHE A 364 1.11 -10.53 24.09
CA PHE A 364 0.14 -10.36 23.02
C PHE A 364 0.36 -11.41 21.90
N ARG A 365 -0.71 -12.11 21.54
CA ARG A 365 -0.73 -13.11 20.45
C ARG A 365 -1.90 -12.85 19.52
N LEU A 366 -1.61 -12.90 18.22
CA LEU A 366 -2.64 -12.87 17.19
C LEU A 366 -3.39 -14.21 17.19
N THR A 367 -4.72 -14.15 17.22
CA THR A 367 -5.61 -15.32 17.10
C THR A 367 -6.29 -15.31 15.73
N ALA A 368 -6.84 -16.44 15.29
CA ALA A 368 -7.61 -16.51 14.04
C ALA A 368 -8.80 -15.51 14.02
N THR A 369 -9.41 -15.26 15.18
CA THR A 369 -10.52 -14.30 15.35
C THR A 369 -10.07 -12.86 15.30
N SER A 370 -8.93 -12.50 15.91
CA SER A 370 -8.41 -11.12 15.94
C SER A 370 -7.64 -10.72 14.69
N ALA A 371 -7.25 -11.68 13.84
CA ALA A 371 -6.54 -11.38 12.59
C ALA A 371 -7.36 -10.50 11.64
N ASN A 372 -8.66 -10.78 11.51
CA ASN A 372 -9.56 -9.95 10.69
C ASN A 372 -9.70 -8.54 11.29
N ASP A 373 -9.86 -8.45 12.62
CA ASP A 373 -10.00 -7.18 13.31
C ASP A 373 -8.74 -6.31 13.19
N VAL A 374 -7.53 -6.89 13.28
CA VAL A 374 -6.29 -6.14 13.08
C VAL A 374 -6.16 -5.62 11.66
N ARG A 375 -6.52 -6.42 10.64
CA ARG A 375 -6.54 -5.95 9.24
C ARG A 375 -7.52 -4.79 9.06
N GLU A 376 -8.70 -4.90 9.64
CA GLU A 376 -9.72 -3.85 9.60
C GLU A 376 -9.25 -2.58 10.32
N ILE A 377 -8.61 -2.69 11.49
CA ILE A 377 -8.01 -1.57 12.20
C ILE A 377 -6.97 -0.87 11.33
N CYS A 378 -6.03 -1.63 10.72
CA CYS A 378 -4.99 -1.05 9.88
C CYS A 378 -5.58 -0.32 8.65
N ALA A 379 -6.60 -0.91 8.01
CA ALA A 379 -7.30 -0.30 6.89
C ALA A 379 -8.04 0.98 7.30
N ARG A 380 -8.77 0.97 8.44
CA ARG A 380 -9.45 2.16 8.98
C ARG A 380 -8.50 3.27 9.43
N LEU A 381 -7.22 2.95 9.62
CA LEU A 381 -6.14 3.89 9.95
C LEU A 381 -5.28 4.25 8.73
N ASP A 382 -5.83 4.08 7.53
CA ASP A 382 -5.20 4.44 6.25
C ASP A 382 -3.84 3.73 6.03
N HIS A 383 -3.55 2.64 6.74
CA HIS A 383 -2.22 2.04 6.80
C HIS A 383 -1.09 3.02 7.19
N LEU A 384 -1.43 4.10 7.90
CA LEU A 384 -0.49 5.14 8.32
C LEU A 384 0.33 4.64 9.52
N PRO A 385 1.67 4.53 9.42
CA PRO A 385 2.52 3.97 10.47
C PRO A 385 2.28 4.58 11.85
N LEU A 386 2.30 5.92 11.96
CA LEU A 386 2.10 6.58 13.26
C LEU A 386 0.72 6.26 13.87
N ALA A 387 -0.32 6.16 13.04
CA ALA A 387 -1.66 5.84 13.52
C ALA A 387 -1.74 4.40 14.05
N ILE A 388 -1.11 3.48 13.32
CA ILE A 388 -0.98 2.07 13.71
C ILE A 388 -0.20 1.95 15.03
N GLU A 389 0.91 2.66 15.19
CA GLU A 389 1.70 2.63 16.43
C GLU A 389 0.87 3.10 17.65
N LEU A 390 0.09 4.17 17.48
CA LEU A 390 -0.77 4.71 18.52
C LEU A 390 -1.94 3.76 18.86
N ALA A 391 -2.56 3.14 17.87
CA ALA A 391 -3.62 2.15 18.09
C ALA A 391 -3.08 0.87 18.75
N ALA A 392 -1.93 0.38 18.30
CA ALA A 392 -1.28 -0.80 18.87
C ALA A 392 -0.88 -0.58 20.34
N ALA A 393 -0.52 0.63 20.74
CA ALA A 393 -0.25 0.96 22.14
C ALA A 393 -1.49 0.81 23.06
N ARG A 394 -2.72 0.85 22.50
CA ARG A 394 -3.97 0.72 23.28
C ARG A 394 -4.29 -0.71 23.71
N VAL A 395 -3.63 -1.72 23.13
CA VAL A 395 -3.91 -3.14 23.47
C VAL A 395 -3.60 -3.49 24.93
N LYS A 396 -2.81 -2.64 25.62
CA LYS A 396 -2.59 -2.74 27.07
C LYS A 396 -3.86 -2.48 27.90
N LEU A 397 -4.81 -1.72 27.37
CA LEU A 397 -6.02 -1.28 28.08
C LEU A 397 -7.30 -1.82 27.43
N LEU A 398 -7.28 -2.07 26.12
CA LEU A 398 -8.43 -2.48 25.32
C LEU A 398 -8.12 -3.77 24.57
N THR A 399 -9.13 -4.61 24.36
CA THR A 399 -9.03 -5.73 23.41
C THR A 399 -9.00 -5.22 21.96
N VAL A 400 -8.53 -6.04 21.02
CA VAL A 400 -8.49 -5.68 19.58
C VAL A 400 -9.89 -5.33 19.07
N GLU A 401 -10.90 -6.10 19.46
CA GLU A 401 -12.30 -5.83 19.10
C GLU A 401 -12.78 -4.47 19.62
N GLN A 402 -12.43 -4.12 20.86
CA GLN A 402 -12.77 -2.81 21.44
C GLN A 402 -12.02 -1.66 20.79
N VAL A 403 -10.75 -1.87 20.39
CA VAL A 403 -9.99 -0.88 19.61
C VAL A 403 -10.72 -0.64 18.29
N ARG A 404 -11.12 -1.69 17.57
CA ARG A 404 -11.90 -1.58 16.34
C ARG A 404 -13.21 -0.82 16.55
N GLY A 405 -14.01 -1.20 17.55
CA GLY A 405 -15.31 -0.59 17.82
C GLY A 405 -15.25 0.90 18.21
N GLN A 406 -14.09 1.40 18.63
CA GLN A 406 -13.88 2.82 18.95
C GLN A 406 -13.31 3.64 17.78
N LEU A 407 -12.98 3.01 16.65
CA LEU A 407 -12.48 3.71 15.46
C LEU A 407 -13.56 4.50 14.72
N ASP A 408 -14.81 4.50 15.17
CA ASP A 408 -15.81 5.42 14.64
C ASP A 408 -15.49 6.89 15.02
N SER A 409 -14.65 7.10 16.06
CA SER A 409 -13.98 8.37 16.37
C SER A 409 -12.47 8.17 16.41
N ARG A 410 -11.84 8.02 15.24
CA ARG A 410 -10.43 7.62 15.10
C ARG A 410 -9.52 8.61 15.82
N LEU A 411 -9.77 9.91 15.66
CA LEU A 411 -8.93 10.94 16.28
C LEU A 411 -9.06 10.97 17.81
N GLY A 412 -10.23 10.61 18.34
CA GLY A 412 -10.44 10.48 19.79
C GLY A 412 -9.61 9.34 20.38
N LEU A 413 -9.60 8.19 19.72
CA LEU A 413 -8.87 6.99 20.15
C LEU A 413 -7.34 7.17 20.11
N LEU A 414 -6.82 7.98 19.18
CA LEU A 414 -5.39 8.19 18.94
C LEU A 414 -4.74 9.26 19.85
N SER A 415 -5.40 9.59 20.97
CA SER A 415 -4.94 10.61 21.93
C SER A 415 -4.01 10.04 23.02
N GLY A 416 -2.69 10.21 22.91
CA GLY A 416 -1.75 9.83 23.98
C GLY A 416 -0.49 9.10 23.51
N GLY A 417 0.15 9.60 22.46
CA GLY A 417 1.43 9.09 21.98
C GLY A 417 2.58 9.27 22.96
N ARG A 418 3.75 8.76 22.57
CA ARG A 418 4.93 8.79 23.43
C ARG A 418 5.32 10.24 23.73
N ARG A 419 5.64 10.52 25.00
CA ARG A 419 6.00 11.88 25.47
C ARG A 419 7.38 12.36 24.99
N ASP A 420 8.18 11.46 24.44
CA ASP A 420 9.49 11.74 23.85
C ASP A 420 9.40 12.20 22.39
N LEU A 421 8.21 12.17 21.77
CA LEU A 421 7.95 12.81 20.48
C LEU A 421 7.65 14.31 20.66
N PRO A 422 8.02 15.17 19.68
CA PRO A 422 7.61 16.57 19.66
C PRO A 422 6.10 16.70 19.87
N ALA A 423 5.63 17.72 20.60
CA ALA A 423 4.21 17.88 20.96
C ALA A 423 3.25 17.68 19.77
N ARG A 424 3.64 18.18 18.59
CA ARG A 424 2.93 18.04 17.31
C ARG A 424 2.78 16.61 16.76
N GLN A 425 3.61 15.66 17.19
CA GLN A 425 3.61 14.25 16.75
C GLN A 425 3.11 13.31 17.85
N GLN A 426 2.68 13.86 19.00
CA GLN A 426 2.13 13.05 20.09
C GLN A 426 0.75 12.49 19.76
N THR A 427 0.02 13.08 18.81
CA THR A 427 -1.21 12.52 18.26
C THR A 427 -1.27 12.72 16.75
N ILE A 428 -2.00 11.84 16.04
CA ILE A 428 -2.30 12.04 14.60
C ILE A 428 -3.01 13.37 14.37
N ARG A 429 -3.91 13.74 15.30
CA ARG A 429 -4.65 15.00 15.27
C ARG A 429 -3.71 16.21 15.25
N ASP A 430 -2.70 16.24 16.10
CA ASP A 430 -1.74 17.36 16.17
C ASP A 430 -0.87 17.42 14.91
N THR A 431 -0.53 16.27 14.33
CA THR A 431 0.25 16.20 13.09
C THR A 431 -0.54 16.79 11.92
N ILE A 432 -1.83 16.46 11.82
CA ILE A 432 -2.72 17.00 10.80
C ILE A 432 -2.97 18.50 11.05
N ALA A 433 -3.24 18.89 12.30
CA ALA A 433 -3.49 20.28 12.68
C ALA A 433 -2.35 21.20 12.27
N TRP A 434 -1.11 20.77 12.47
CA TRP A 434 0.06 21.54 12.05
C TRP A 434 0.13 21.74 10.52
N SER A 435 -0.24 20.73 9.72
CA SER A 435 -0.35 20.89 8.24
C SER A 435 -1.43 21.88 7.86
N TYR A 436 -2.56 21.78 8.55
CA TYR A 436 -3.72 22.61 8.29
C TYR A 436 -3.47 24.09 8.63
N ASP A 437 -2.78 24.37 9.75
CA ASP A 437 -2.50 25.74 10.21
C ASP A 437 -1.52 26.49 9.29
N MET A 438 -0.77 25.77 8.44
CA MET A 438 0.13 26.33 7.43
C MET A 438 -0.57 26.67 6.11
N LEU A 439 -1.82 26.24 5.91
CA LEU A 439 -2.56 26.47 4.67
C LEU A 439 -3.02 27.93 4.54
N PRO A 440 -2.96 28.50 3.32
CA PRO A 440 -3.70 29.72 3.02
C PRO A 440 -5.20 29.53 3.27
N THR A 441 -5.89 30.61 3.65
CA THR A 441 -7.32 30.59 4.03
C THR A 441 -8.21 29.91 2.98
N ALA A 442 -7.92 30.12 1.68
CA ALA A 442 -8.66 29.51 0.58
C ALA A 442 -8.46 27.98 0.50
N ALA A 443 -7.21 27.49 0.60
CA ALA A 443 -6.91 26.06 0.58
C ALA A 443 -7.47 25.35 1.83
N ALA A 444 -7.40 26.00 3.00
CA ALA A 444 -8.02 25.49 4.23
C ALA A 444 -9.55 25.36 4.09
N ALA A 445 -10.21 26.34 3.46
CA ALA A 445 -11.65 26.27 3.19
C ALA A 445 -12.01 25.16 2.19
N LEU A 446 -11.20 25.01 1.13
CA LEU A 446 -11.36 23.92 0.17
C LEU A 446 -11.26 22.55 0.86
N LEU A 447 -10.25 22.33 1.70
CA LEU A 447 -10.09 21.07 2.45
C LEU A 447 -11.30 20.77 3.34
N ARG A 448 -11.77 21.78 4.09
CA ARG A 448 -12.96 21.64 4.95
C ARG A 448 -14.21 21.24 4.16
N ARG A 449 -14.41 21.84 2.98
CA ARG A 449 -15.56 21.57 2.11
C ARG A 449 -15.42 20.21 1.43
N ALA A 450 -14.22 19.85 0.99
CA ALA A 450 -13.91 18.54 0.38
C ALA A 450 -14.06 17.37 1.38
N ALA A 451 -14.11 17.64 2.68
CA ALA A 451 -14.24 16.61 3.70
C ALA A 451 -15.58 15.86 3.68
N VAL A 452 -16.58 16.34 2.93
CA VAL A 452 -17.88 15.67 2.78
C VAL A 452 -17.82 14.46 1.83
N PHE A 453 -16.80 14.37 0.98
CA PHE A 453 -16.63 13.26 0.05
C PHE A 453 -16.17 12.00 0.78
N VAL A 454 -16.72 10.86 0.39
CA VAL A 454 -16.34 9.54 0.89
C VAL A 454 -15.72 8.76 -0.25
N GLY A 455 -14.49 8.28 -0.06
CA GLY A 455 -13.71 7.65 -1.13
C GLY A 455 -13.05 8.68 -2.04
N GLY A 456 -13.16 8.49 -3.35
CA GLY A 456 -12.53 9.36 -4.35
C GLY A 456 -13.34 10.62 -4.65
N ILE A 457 -12.63 11.67 -5.05
CA ILE A 457 -13.16 13.00 -5.35
C ILE A 457 -12.96 13.27 -6.84
N ASP A 458 -14.06 13.48 -7.54
CA ASP A 458 -14.10 13.97 -8.91
C ASP A 458 -13.93 15.49 -8.95
N LEU A 459 -13.26 16.04 -9.96
CA LEU A 459 -12.99 17.48 -10.06
C LEU A 459 -14.29 18.30 -10.23
N ASP A 460 -15.24 17.83 -11.03
CA ASP A 460 -16.52 18.53 -11.24
C ASP A 460 -17.36 18.51 -9.96
N ALA A 461 -17.36 17.38 -9.26
CA ALA A 461 -18.00 17.26 -7.96
C ALA A 461 -17.35 18.22 -6.94
N LEU A 462 -16.02 18.28 -6.89
CA LEU A 462 -15.30 19.19 -6.00
C LEU A 462 -15.62 20.65 -6.31
N LYS A 463 -15.71 21.02 -7.59
CA LYS A 463 -16.11 22.37 -8.03
C LYS A 463 -17.51 22.72 -7.56
N ALA A 464 -18.47 21.80 -7.69
CA ALA A 464 -19.83 21.99 -7.22
C ALA A 464 -19.90 22.24 -5.69
N VAL A 465 -19.13 21.48 -4.90
CA VAL A 465 -19.09 21.63 -3.43
C VAL A 465 -18.34 22.89 -2.98
N SER A 466 -17.30 23.29 -3.73
CA SER A 466 -16.43 24.43 -3.38
C SER A 466 -17.13 25.80 -3.44
N GLY A 467 -18.24 25.90 -4.17
CA GLY A 467 -18.99 27.14 -4.42
C GLY A 467 -18.64 27.69 -5.79
N GLY A 468 -19.61 27.63 -6.71
CA GLY A 468 -19.44 27.58 -8.17
C GLY A 468 -18.64 28.68 -8.89
N ASP A 469 -18.22 29.75 -8.22
CA ASP A 469 -17.39 30.82 -8.80
C ASP A 469 -15.88 30.68 -8.48
N ALA A 470 -15.51 29.87 -7.49
CA ALA A 470 -14.11 29.67 -7.09
C ALA A 470 -13.51 28.48 -7.83
N GLU A 471 -12.44 28.71 -8.59
CA GLU A 471 -11.70 27.64 -9.25
C GLU A 471 -10.92 26.83 -8.20
N PRO A 472 -11.20 25.50 -8.05
CA PRO A 472 -10.62 24.71 -6.97
C PRO A 472 -9.15 24.37 -7.22
N LEU A 473 -8.69 24.38 -8.49
CA LEU A 473 -7.37 23.88 -8.90
C LEU A 473 -6.19 24.51 -8.13
N PRO A 474 -6.08 25.84 -7.95
CA PRO A 474 -4.99 26.41 -7.17
C PRO A 474 -4.98 25.94 -5.71
N GLY A 475 -6.17 25.69 -5.15
CA GLY A 475 -6.29 25.12 -3.81
C GLY A 475 -5.92 23.63 -3.79
N VAL A 476 -6.31 22.87 -4.81
CA VAL A 476 -5.97 21.45 -4.94
C VAL A 476 -4.46 21.26 -5.03
N GLU A 477 -3.76 22.07 -5.85
CA GLU A 477 -2.30 22.05 -5.98
C GLU A 477 -1.63 22.20 -4.60
N ILE A 478 -2.02 23.23 -3.83
CA ILE A 478 -1.51 23.45 -2.47
C ILE A 478 -1.81 22.24 -1.55
N LEU A 479 -2.98 21.63 -1.66
CA LEU A 479 -3.35 20.48 -0.83
C LEU A 479 -2.59 19.20 -1.22
N LEU A 480 -2.26 19.03 -2.50
CA LEU A 480 -1.40 17.95 -2.99
C LEU A 480 0.05 18.16 -2.49
N ASP A 481 0.56 19.39 -2.59
CA ASP A 481 1.90 19.75 -2.09
C ASP A 481 2.02 19.59 -0.56
N GLN A 482 0.90 19.70 0.17
CA GLN A 482 0.89 19.43 1.61
C GLN A 482 0.56 17.98 1.95
N SER A 483 0.40 17.10 0.94
CA SER A 483 -0.05 15.71 1.12
C SER A 483 -1.33 15.60 1.96
N LEU A 484 -2.24 16.58 1.82
CA LEU A 484 -3.57 16.57 2.46
C LEU A 484 -4.64 16.01 1.52
N LEU A 485 -4.36 16.06 0.22
CA LEU A 485 -5.01 15.25 -0.82
C LEU A 485 -3.95 14.36 -1.48
N GLY A 486 -4.41 13.26 -2.07
CA GLY A 486 -3.66 12.47 -3.04
C GLY A 486 -4.30 12.61 -4.42
N HIS A 487 -3.57 12.23 -5.46
CA HIS A 487 -4.06 12.21 -6.84
C HIS A 487 -3.68 10.89 -7.50
N ASP A 488 -4.68 10.19 -8.00
CA ASP A 488 -4.50 9.00 -8.83
C ASP A 488 -4.46 9.44 -10.30
N HIS A 489 -3.29 9.28 -10.94
CA HIS A 489 -3.10 9.68 -12.33
C HIS A 489 -3.78 8.75 -13.34
N ASP A 490 -4.12 7.51 -12.97
CA ASP A 490 -4.80 6.59 -13.87
C ASP A 490 -6.30 6.91 -13.92
N THR A 491 -6.89 7.22 -12.76
CA THR A 491 -8.31 7.57 -12.66
C THR A 491 -8.59 9.07 -12.73
N GLN A 492 -7.56 9.92 -12.66
CA GLN A 492 -7.64 11.39 -12.56
C GLN A 492 -8.50 11.86 -11.38
N ARG A 493 -8.54 11.06 -10.30
CA ARG A 493 -9.33 11.36 -9.10
C ARG A 493 -8.45 11.79 -7.94
N PHE A 494 -8.98 12.65 -7.10
CA PHE A 494 -8.32 13.01 -5.85
C PHE A 494 -8.80 12.08 -4.73
N SER A 495 -7.95 11.88 -3.73
CA SER A 495 -8.27 11.08 -2.54
C SER A 495 -7.95 11.85 -1.28
N MET A 496 -8.69 11.62 -0.21
CA MET A 496 -8.37 12.16 1.11
C MET A 496 -8.30 11.00 2.10
N LEU A 497 -7.23 10.95 2.90
CA LEU A 497 -7.12 9.96 3.96
C LEU A 497 -8.26 10.14 4.96
N GLU A 498 -8.80 9.04 5.47
CA GLU A 498 -9.93 9.04 6.40
C GLU A 498 -9.65 9.84 7.68
N THR A 499 -8.41 9.76 8.17
CA THR A 499 -7.92 10.53 9.33
C THR A 499 -7.88 12.04 9.05
N ILE A 500 -7.49 12.45 7.84
CA ILE A 500 -7.51 13.85 7.40
C ILE A 500 -8.95 14.33 7.21
N ARG A 501 -9.81 13.49 6.63
CA ARG A 501 -11.22 13.78 6.45
C ARG A 501 -11.94 14.02 7.77
N GLU A 502 -11.74 13.15 8.77
CA GLU A 502 -12.35 13.32 10.09
C GLU A 502 -11.94 14.66 10.73
N PHE A 503 -10.65 15.01 10.64
CA PHE A 503 -10.15 16.31 11.12
C PHE A 503 -10.80 17.47 10.36
N ALA A 504 -10.84 17.39 9.02
CA ALA A 504 -11.39 18.43 8.18
C ALA A 504 -12.92 18.60 8.38
N LEU A 505 -13.67 17.53 8.62
CA LEU A 505 -15.09 17.56 9.00
C LEU A 505 -15.32 18.27 10.33
N GLU A 506 -14.45 18.03 11.33
CA GLU A 506 -14.51 18.74 12.60
C GLU A 506 -14.28 20.25 12.40
N ARG A 507 -13.26 20.62 11.62
CA ARG A 507 -12.97 22.02 11.29
C ARG A 507 -14.10 22.65 10.48
N ALA A 508 -14.72 21.93 9.55
CA ALA A 508 -15.87 22.38 8.78
C ALA A 508 -17.09 22.67 9.66
N ARG A 509 -17.32 21.82 10.68
CA ARG A 509 -18.38 22.02 11.67
C ARG A 509 -18.13 23.28 12.50
N LEU A 510 -16.90 23.46 13.01
CA LEU A 510 -16.52 24.64 13.78
C LEU A 510 -16.58 25.93 12.96
N ALA A 511 -16.28 25.87 11.67
CA ALA A 511 -16.38 26.98 10.73
C ALA A 511 -17.82 27.25 10.25
N GLY A 512 -18.79 26.40 10.58
CA GLY A 512 -20.18 26.51 10.12
C GLY A 512 -20.38 26.19 8.63
N GLU A 513 -19.40 25.56 7.97
CA GLU A 513 -19.43 25.29 6.52
C GLU A 513 -19.98 23.89 6.19
N LEU A 514 -19.97 22.96 7.15
CA LEU A 514 -20.30 21.55 6.93
C LEU A 514 -21.70 21.34 6.36
N ALA A 515 -22.70 22.04 6.88
CA ALA A 515 -24.09 21.89 6.44
C ALA A 515 -24.28 22.30 4.97
N GLU A 516 -23.64 23.38 4.55
CA GLU A 516 -23.74 23.88 3.18
C GLU A 516 -22.91 23.03 2.20
N ALA A 517 -21.71 22.60 2.60
CA ALA A 517 -20.90 21.68 1.80
C ALA A 517 -21.63 20.35 1.56
N SER A 518 -22.26 19.79 2.61
CA SER A 518 -23.02 18.54 2.52
C SER A 518 -24.27 18.70 1.65
N ARG A 519 -24.94 19.86 1.71
CA ARG A 519 -26.08 20.17 0.83
C ARG A 519 -25.70 20.18 -0.64
N ARG A 520 -24.57 20.82 -0.99
CA ARG A 520 -24.08 20.87 -2.38
C ARG A 520 -23.62 19.52 -2.87
N HIS A 521 -22.96 18.74 -2.00
CA HIS A 521 -22.57 17.37 -2.28
C HIS A 521 -23.80 16.51 -2.59
N ALA A 522 -24.80 16.56 -1.73
CA ALA A 522 -26.03 15.80 -1.93
C ALA A 522 -26.80 16.24 -3.19
N ALA A 523 -26.83 17.54 -3.50
CA ALA A 523 -27.45 18.05 -4.73
C ALA A 523 -26.72 17.55 -5.99
N PHE A 524 -25.39 17.63 -6.04
CA PHE A 524 -24.58 17.14 -7.16
C PHE A 524 -24.79 15.63 -7.38
N PHE A 525 -24.76 14.84 -6.32
CA PHE A 525 -24.95 13.39 -6.43
C PHE A 525 -26.40 12.99 -6.70
N ALA A 526 -27.38 13.82 -6.34
CA ALA A 526 -28.78 13.61 -6.75
C ALA A 526 -28.97 13.85 -8.26
N GLU A 527 -28.33 14.88 -8.82
CA GLU A 527 -28.29 15.10 -10.28
C GLU A 527 -27.60 13.93 -11.00
N LEU A 528 -26.43 13.50 -10.51
CA LEU A 528 -25.74 12.32 -11.05
C LEU A 528 -26.61 11.05 -10.94
N GLY A 529 -27.33 10.88 -9.83
CA GLY A 529 -28.24 9.75 -9.65
C GLY A 529 -29.39 9.74 -10.67
N ALA A 530 -29.90 10.92 -11.04
CA ALA A 530 -30.91 11.06 -12.09
C ALA A 530 -30.33 10.76 -13.48
N ASP A 531 -29.12 11.23 -13.78
CA ASP A 531 -28.42 10.92 -15.04
C ASP A 531 -28.14 9.41 -15.16
N VAL A 532 -27.74 8.77 -14.05
CA VAL A 532 -27.59 7.32 -13.96
C VAL A 532 -28.92 6.62 -14.24
N ASP A 533 -30.01 7.01 -13.58
CA ASP A 533 -31.34 6.38 -13.79
C ASP A 533 -31.82 6.49 -15.25
N ALA A 534 -31.53 7.62 -15.91
CA ALA A 534 -31.84 7.80 -17.32
C ALA A 534 -30.92 7.00 -18.25
N GLY A 535 -29.62 6.90 -17.91
CA GLY A 535 -28.59 6.32 -18.76
C GLY A 535 -28.41 4.80 -18.63
N VAL A 536 -28.80 4.19 -17.50
CA VAL A 536 -28.66 2.74 -17.27
C VAL A 536 -29.57 1.88 -18.14
N HIS A 537 -30.60 2.47 -18.74
CA HIS A 537 -31.56 1.83 -19.64
C HIS A 537 -31.34 2.17 -21.12
N GLY A 538 -30.20 2.78 -21.48
CA GLY A 538 -29.87 3.15 -22.85
C GLY A 538 -28.50 2.65 -23.33
N ALA A 539 -28.08 3.10 -24.52
CA ALA A 539 -26.85 2.65 -25.19
C ALA A 539 -25.56 2.82 -24.35
N ASP A 540 -25.53 3.76 -23.41
CA ASP A 540 -24.37 4.05 -22.55
C ASP A 540 -24.38 3.28 -21.20
N ARG A 541 -25.24 2.26 -21.05
CA ARG A 541 -25.45 1.53 -19.78
C ARG A 541 -24.17 1.08 -19.08
N ALA A 542 -23.17 0.59 -19.82
CA ALA A 542 -21.92 0.09 -19.24
C ALA A 542 -21.07 1.21 -18.63
N THR A 543 -21.11 2.39 -19.25
CA THR A 543 -20.42 3.59 -18.75
C THR A 543 -21.09 4.09 -17.47
N TRP A 544 -22.42 4.17 -17.46
CA TRP A 544 -23.19 4.60 -16.27
C TRP A 544 -23.08 3.61 -15.12
N ARG A 545 -23.08 2.30 -15.37
CA ARG A 545 -22.83 1.27 -14.34
C ARG A 545 -21.46 1.44 -13.70
N ARG A 546 -20.39 1.57 -14.51
CA ARG A 546 -19.04 1.84 -13.98
C ARG A 546 -18.97 3.12 -13.16
N ARG A 547 -19.64 4.19 -13.62
CA ARG A 547 -19.68 5.45 -12.87
C ARG A 547 -20.43 5.31 -11.54
N LEU A 548 -21.54 4.57 -11.53
CA LEU A 548 -22.30 4.27 -10.32
C LEU A 548 -21.46 3.51 -9.30
N ASP A 549 -20.71 2.49 -9.72
CA ASP A 549 -19.85 1.71 -8.81
C ASP A 549 -18.71 2.55 -8.21
N ILE A 550 -18.11 3.44 -9.01
CA ILE A 550 -17.07 4.38 -8.55
C ILE A 550 -17.64 5.37 -7.53
N GLU A 551 -18.85 5.89 -7.76
CA GLU A 551 -19.46 6.94 -6.94
C GLU A 551 -20.38 6.42 -5.83
N LEU A 552 -20.56 5.09 -5.72
CA LEU A 552 -21.42 4.46 -4.73
C LEU A 552 -21.17 4.96 -3.29
N PRO A 553 -19.91 5.12 -2.81
CA PRO A 553 -19.67 5.62 -1.47
C PRO A 553 -20.17 7.07 -1.27
N ASN A 554 -20.03 7.92 -2.30
CA ASN A 554 -20.51 9.30 -2.27
C ASN A 554 -22.05 9.38 -2.33
N LEU A 555 -22.68 8.57 -3.18
CA LEU A 555 -24.14 8.50 -3.30
C LEU A 555 -24.80 8.03 -1.99
N LEU A 556 -24.23 7.01 -1.33
CA LEU A 556 -24.72 6.53 -0.03
C LEU A 556 -24.50 7.56 1.09
N ALA A 557 -23.34 8.23 1.11
CA ALA A 557 -23.07 9.30 2.07
C ALA A 557 -24.04 10.48 1.92
N ALA A 558 -24.31 10.88 0.67
CA ALA A 558 -25.30 11.89 0.35
C ALA A 558 -26.71 11.47 0.78
N LEU A 559 -27.09 10.20 0.58
CA LEU A 559 -28.39 9.67 0.96
C LEU A 559 -28.58 9.67 2.48
N GLU A 560 -27.59 9.18 3.24
CA GLU A 560 -27.67 9.21 4.71
C GLU A 560 -27.75 10.66 5.22
N TRP A 561 -26.95 11.58 4.67
CA TRP A 561 -27.03 12.99 5.04
C TRP A 561 -28.40 13.60 4.75
N ALA A 562 -28.99 13.34 3.57
CA ALA A 562 -30.30 13.86 3.19
C ALA A 562 -31.41 13.39 4.16
N LEU A 563 -31.32 12.15 4.64
CA LEU A 563 -32.26 11.59 5.62
C LEU A 563 -32.04 12.09 7.05
N GLN A 564 -30.79 12.37 7.44
CA GLN A 564 -30.43 12.84 8.78
C GLN A 564 -30.51 14.36 8.96
N ALA A 565 -30.58 15.13 7.86
CA ALA A 565 -30.70 16.57 7.93
C ALA A 565 -31.96 17.01 8.71
N GLU A 566 -31.90 18.19 9.34
CA GLU A 566 -33.03 18.77 10.07
C GLU A 566 -33.41 20.14 9.46
N PRO A 567 -34.54 20.25 8.73
CA PRO A 567 -35.45 19.16 8.34
C PRO A 567 -34.84 18.25 7.25
N PRO A 568 -35.33 16.99 7.12
CA PRO A 568 -34.86 16.06 6.09
C PRO A 568 -35.00 16.64 4.69
N GLN A 569 -34.02 16.39 3.84
CA GLN A 569 -34.03 16.80 2.43
C GLN A 569 -34.73 15.73 1.59
N ALA A 570 -36.06 15.65 1.74
CA ALA A 570 -36.86 14.52 1.27
C ALA A 570 -36.74 14.25 -0.24
N ASP A 571 -36.86 15.28 -1.09
CA ASP A 571 -36.71 15.14 -2.55
C ASP A 571 -35.29 14.71 -2.96
N VAL A 572 -34.25 15.24 -2.30
CA VAL A 572 -32.85 14.87 -2.56
C VAL A 572 -32.61 13.41 -2.19
N GLY A 573 -33.09 12.99 -1.02
CA GLY A 573 -33.01 11.59 -0.58
C GLY A 573 -33.77 10.65 -1.52
N ALA A 574 -34.94 11.06 -2.02
CA ALA A 574 -35.70 10.30 -3.00
C ALA A 574 -34.94 10.14 -4.34
N ALA A 575 -34.40 11.22 -4.89
CA ALA A 575 -33.62 11.18 -6.13
C ALA A 575 -32.39 10.26 -6.01
N LEU A 576 -31.63 10.36 -4.92
CA LEU A 576 -30.48 9.50 -4.63
C LEU A 576 -30.87 8.02 -4.53
N ALA A 577 -31.94 7.71 -3.79
CA ALA A 577 -32.41 6.34 -3.63
C ALA A 577 -32.96 5.73 -4.93
N ILE A 578 -33.55 6.54 -5.82
CA ILE A 578 -33.95 6.11 -7.16
C ILE A 578 -32.70 5.76 -7.99
N GLY A 579 -31.69 6.63 -8.05
CA GLY A 579 -30.46 6.38 -8.80
C GLY A 579 -29.68 5.14 -8.32
N LEU A 580 -29.72 4.85 -7.01
CA LEU A 580 -29.09 3.67 -6.41
C LEU A 580 -29.89 2.36 -6.63
N SER A 581 -31.17 2.44 -6.99
CA SER A 581 -32.05 1.28 -7.06
C SER A 581 -31.59 0.22 -8.07
N HIS A 582 -31.05 0.64 -9.21
CA HIS A 582 -30.51 -0.27 -10.22
C HIS A 582 -29.29 -1.05 -9.67
N HIS A 583 -28.40 -0.41 -8.91
CA HIS A 583 -27.27 -1.10 -8.27
C HIS A 583 -27.77 -2.17 -7.30
N TRP A 584 -28.74 -1.83 -6.43
CA TRP A 584 -29.28 -2.80 -5.48
C TRP A 584 -29.97 -3.99 -6.16
N TYR A 585 -30.68 -3.73 -7.27
CA TYR A 585 -31.36 -4.76 -8.06
C TYR A 585 -30.37 -5.73 -8.72
N THR A 586 -29.35 -5.19 -9.41
CA THR A 586 -28.42 -5.99 -10.24
C THR A 586 -27.35 -6.74 -9.44
N HIS A 587 -26.98 -6.25 -8.25
CA HIS A 587 -25.96 -6.89 -7.40
C HIS A 587 -26.56 -7.81 -6.31
N GLY A 588 -27.86 -8.12 -6.38
CA GLY A 588 -28.53 -8.96 -5.39
C GLY A 588 -28.63 -8.33 -4.00
N ARG A 589 -28.57 -6.99 -3.89
CA ARG A 589 -28.59 -6.24 -2.64
C ARG A 589 -29.99 -5.72 -2.28
N ALA A 590 -31.02 -6.47 -2.65
CA ALA A 590 -32.42 -6.08 -2.47
C ALA A 590 -32.77 -5.77 -1.01
N VAL A 591 -32.23 -6.52 -0.03
CA VAL A 591 -32.47 -6.31 1.41
C VAL A 591 -32.04 -4.91 1.85
N GLU A 592 -30.86 -4.49 1.42
CA GLU A 592 -30.33 -3.15 1.70
C GLU A 592 -31.16 -2.07 1.01
N GLY A 593 -31.45 -2.25 -0.28
CA GLY A 593 -32.23 -1.27 -1.04
C GLY A 593 -33.64 -1.07 -0.49
N VAL A 594 -34.31 -2.14 -0.06
CA VAL A 594 -35.62 -2.05 0.62
C VAL A 594 -35.52 -1.29 1.94
N ALA A 595 -34.46 -1.49 2.72
CA ALA A 595 -34.26 -0.75 3.97
C ALA A 595 -34.14 0.76 3.72
N TRP A 596 -33.37 1.16 2.71
CA TRP A 596 -33.22 2.57 2.31
C TRP A 596 -34.52 3.16 1.74
N LEU A 597 -35.12 2.49 0.77
CA LEU A 597 -36.34 2.97 0.11
C LEU A 597 -37.52 3.05 1.09
N ARG A 598 -37.62 2.16 2.08
CA ARG A 598 -38.63 2.29 3.16
C ARG A 598 -38.40 3.52 4.03
N ARG A 599 -37.14 3.84 4.40
CA ARG A 599 -36.82 5.06 5.17
C ARG A 599 -37.19 6.32 4.39
N VAL A 600 -36.86 6.36 3.10
CA VAL A 600 -37.22 7.46 2.20
C VAL A 600 -38.73 7.56 2.04
N HIS A 601 -39.41 6.47 1.70
CA HIS A 601 -40.86 6.42 1.46
C HIS A 601 -41.70 6.85 2.67
N ALA A 602 -41.17 6.69 3.89
CA ALA A 602 -41.81 7.15 5.12
C ALA A 602 -41.76 8.68 5.32
N LEU A 603 -41.00 9.43 4.51
CA LEU A 603 -40.95 10.89 4.58
C LEU A 603 -42.19 11.53 3.95
N GLY A 604 -42.82 12.47 4.67
CA GLY A 604 -44.09 13.10 4.24
C GLY A 604 -43.95 14.17 3.17
N ASP A 605 -42.79 14.84 3.08
CA ASP A 605 -42.57 16.04 2.25
C ASP A 605 -41.93 15.73 0.88
N ILE A 606 -42.05 14.50 0.38
CA ILE A 606 -41.57 14.13 -0.96
C ILE A 606 -42.57 14.59 -2.02
N SER A 607 -42.07 15.21 -3.08
CA SER A 607 -42.85 15.54 -4.27
C SER A 607 -43.53 14.29 -4.88
N VAL A 608 -44.76 14.45 -5.35
CA VAL A 608 -45.62 13.32 -5.77
C VAL A 608 -44.94 12.44 -6.83
N GLY A 609 -44.22 13.03 -7.79
CA GLY A 609 -43.51 12.30 -8.84
C GLY A 609 -42.33 11.48 -8.31
N LEU A 610 -41.55 12.02 -7.37
CA LEU A 610 -40.46 11.27 -6.73
C LEU A 610 -41.01 10.17 -5.82
N ARG A 611 -42.10 10.44 -5.08
CA ARG A 611 -42.78 9.42 -4.27
C ARG A 611 -43.29 8.25 -5.11
N ALA A 612 -43.85 8.53 -6.30
CA ALA A 612 -44.29 7.50 -7.25
C ALA A 612 -43.12 6.60 -7.68
N ASN A 613 -41.98 7.21 -8.03
CA ASN A 613 -40.78 6.47 -8.42
C ASN A 613 -40.18 5.67 -7.25
N VAL A 614 -40.08 6.25 -6.05
CA VAL A 614 -39.63 5.53 -4.84
C VAL A 614 -40.51 4.32 -4.55
N ALA A 615 -41.84 4.47 -4.59
CA ALA A 615 -42.80 3.38 -4.39
C ALA A 615 -42.63 2.29 -5.47
N GLN A 616 -42.44 2.68 -6.74
CA GLN A 616 -42.19 1.75 -7.83
C GLN A 616 -40.89 0.95 -7.63
N ARG A 617 -39.77 1.62 -7.31
CA ARG A 617 -38.48 0.96 -7.04
C ARG A 617 -38.55 0.05 -5.82
N LEU A 618 -39.24 0.48 -4.76
CA LEU A 618 -39.47 -0.32 -3.55
C LEU A 618 -40.25 -1.60 -3.90
N GLY A 619 -41.30 -1.50 -4.71
CA GLY A 619 -42.08 -2.64 -5.17
C GLY A 619 -41.25 -3.67 -5.92
N VAL A 620 -40.38 -3.23 -6.83
CA VAL A 620 -39.47 -4.11 -7.58
C VAL A 620 -38.51 -4.87 -6.64
N LEU A 621 -37.91 -4.21 -5.65
CA LEU A 621 -36.99 -4.88 -4.73
C LEU A 621 -37.71 -5.80 -3.71
N LEU A 622 -38.96 -5.49 -3.34
CA LEU A 622 -39.79 -6.40 -2.56
C LEU A 622 -40.15 -7.65 -3.36
N ASP A 623 -40.43 -7.49 -4.65
CA ASP A 623 -40.71 -8.60 -5.57
C ASP A 623 -39.51 -9.57 -5.69
N GLN A 624 -38.29 -9.03 -5.75
CA GLN A 624 -37.04 -9.80 -5.71
C GLN A 624 -36.82 -10.54 -4.38
N GLN A 625 -37.29 -9.99 -3.26
CA GLN A 625 -37.27 -10.67 -1.95
C GLN A 625 -38.41 -11.69 -1.79
N ALA A 626 -39.17 -11.96 -2.84
CA ALA A 626 -40.38 -12.78 -2.83
C ALA A 626 -41.50 -12.26 -1.89
N ASP A 627 -41.44 -10.99 -1.45
CA ASP A 627 -42.53 -10.32 -0.74
C ASP A 627 -43.54 -9.76 -1.76
N LYS A 628 -44.25 -10.68 -2.43
CA LYS A 628 -45.19 -10.36 -3.52
C LYS A 628 -46.36 -9.50 -3.05
N HIS A 629 -46.85 -9.73 -1.82
CA HIS A 629 -47.92 -8.92 -1.23
C HIS A 629 -47.46 -7.50 -0.92
N GLY A 630 -46.28 -7.34 -0.30
CA GLY A 630 -45.68 -6.04 -0.05
C GLY A 630 -45.41 -5.28 -1.34
N ALA A 631 -44.90 -5.97 -2.37
CA ALA A 631 -44.67 -5.41 -3.70
C ALA A 631 -45.97 -4.90 -4.34
N ALA A 632 -47.03 -5.69 -4.34
CA ALA A 632 -48.32 -5.30 -4.92
C ALA A 632 -48.88 -4.03 -4.27
N ALA A 633 -48.88 -3.95 -2.93
CA ALA A 633 -49.42 -2.81 -2.20
C ALA A 633 -48.72 -1.49 -2.54
N VAL A 634 -47.39 -1.47 -2.60
CA VAL A 634 -46.63 -0.24 -2.92
C VAL A 634 -46.70 0.11 -4.42
N LEU A 635 -46.85 -0.89 -5.30
CA LEU A 635 -47.00 -0.67 -6.74
C LEU A 635 -48.38 -0.12 -7.11
N GLU A 636 -49.44 -0.53 -6.40
CA GLU A 636 -50.76 0.09 -6.51
C GLU A 636 -50.73 1.58 -6.11
N GLU A 637 -50.03 1.91 -5.03
CA GLU A 637 -49.79 3.32 -4.65
C GLU A 637 -49.03 4.07 -5.76
N ALA A 638 -47.96 3.48 -6.30
CA ALA A 638 -47.18 4.10 -7.37
C ALA A 638 -48.04 4.40 -8.62
N ILE A 639 -48.93 3.48 -9.01
CA ILE A 639 -49.86 3.66 -10.13
C ILE A 639 -50.78 4.87 -9.90
N GLU A 640 -51.37 5.00 -8.72
CA GLU A 640 -52.24 6.14 -8.39
C GLU A 640 -51.46 7.47 -8.40
N LEU A 641 -50.24 7.47 -7.87
CA LEU A 641 -49.37 8.65 -7.88
C LEU A 641 -48.95 9.04 -9.30
N PHE A 642 -48.58 8.08 -10.16
CA PHE A 642 -48.25 8.34 -11.57
C PHE A 642 -49.45 8.89 -12.36
N ARG A 643 -50.66 8.36 -12.10
CA ARG A 643 -51.91 8.92 -12.65
C ARG A 643 -52.15 10.36 -12.20
N GLN A 644 -51.90 10.66 -10.93
CA GLN A 644 -52.06 12.00 -10.37
C GLN A 644 -51.13 13.03 -11.01
N VAL A 645 -49.87 12.68 -11.26
CA VAL A 645 -48.89 13.59 -11.89
C VAL A 645 -48.93 13.57 -13.42
N GLY A 646 -49.71 12.66 -14.01
CA GLY A 646 -49.83 12.53 -15.47
C GLY A 646 -48.60 11.92 -16.15
N ASP A 647 -47.73 11.24 -15.40
CA ASP A 647 -46.55 10.56 -15.95
C ASP A 647 -46.95 9.20 -16.53
N ARG A 648 -47.17 9.18 -17.85
CA ARG A 648 -47.57 7.98 -18.59
C ARG A 648 -46.47 6.93 -18.65
N ALA A 649 -45.21 7.33 -18.72
CA ALA A 649 -44.09 6.40 -18.80
C ALA A 649 -43.89 5.68 -17.45
N GLY A 650 -43.92 6.44 -16.36
CA GLY A 650 -43.91 5.91 -14.99
C GLY A 650 -45.10 4.99 -14.72
N LEU A 651 -46.31 5.36 -15.16
CA LEU A 651 -47.49 4.51 -15.06
C LEU A 651 -47.31 3.16 -15.76
N ALA A 652 -46.83 3.15 -17.00
CA ALA A 652 -46.59 1.91 -17.73
C ALA A 652 -45.53 1.03 -17.06
N ARG A 653 -44.49 1.64 -16.49
CA ARG A 653 -43.45 0.94 -15.72
C ARG A 653 -44.04 0.29 -14.46
N ALA A 654 -44.85 1.02 -13.69
CA ALA A 654 -45.50 0.51 -12.48
C ALA A 654 -46.52 -0.59 -12.77
N LEU A 655 -47.31 -0.46 -13.85
CA LEU A 655 -48.24 -1.50 -14.31
C LEU A 655 -47.50 -2.79 -14.68
N ASN A 656 -46.38 -2.68 -15.40
CA ASN A 656 -45.55 -3.84 -15.73
C ASN A 656 -44.97 -4.50 -14.47
N SER A 657 -44.44 -3.71 -13.52
CA SER A 657 -43.94 -4.25 -12.25
C SER A 657 -45.05 -4.92 -11.43
N LEU A 658 -46.25 -4.34 -11.37
CA LEU A 658 -47.39 -4.94 -10.67
C LEU A 658 -47.83 -6.24 -11.36
N GLY A 659 -47.86 -6.25 -12.70
CA GLY A 659 -48.15 -7.46 -13.47
C GLY A 659 -47.21 -8.62 -13.11
N SER A 660 -45.91 -8.33 -12.96
CA SER A 660 -44.90 -9.30 -12.51
C SER A 660 -45.19 -9.82 -11.10
N ALA A 661 -45.44 -8.92 -10.14
CA ALA A 661 -45.73 -9.30 -8.75
C ALA A 661 -47.05 -10.07 -8.60
N SER A 662 -48.05 -9.77 -9.42
CA SER A 662 -49.37 -10.41 -9.41
C SER A 662 -49.43 -11.77 -10.12
N ARG A 663 -48.36 -12.22 -10.80
CA ARG A 663 -48.28 -13.56 -11.45
C ARG A 663 -48.64 -14.69 -10.48
N THR A 664 -48.31 -14.54 -9.18
CA THR A 664 -48.49 -15.59 -8.16
C THR A 664 -49.60 -15.33 -7.14
N VAL A 665 -50.03 -14.07 -6.96
CA VAL A 665 -50.90 -13.65 -5.83
C VAL A 665 -52.39 -13.62 -6.16
N ASP A 666 -52.78 -13.04 -7.30
CA ASP A 666 -54.19 -12.68 -7.55
C ASP A 666 -54.85 -13.42 -8.73
N SER A 667 -54.13 -13.71 -9.82
CA SER A 667 -54.54 -14.54 -10.98
C SER A 667 -53.70 -14.16 -12.22
N THR A 668 -53.39 -15.12 -13.10
CA THR A 668 -52.75 -14.86 -14.40
C THR A 668 -53.58 -13.91 -15.28
N THR A 669 -54.91 -13.87 -15.09
CA THR A 669 -55.80 -12.91 -15.77
C THR A 669 -55.47 -11.46 -15.40
N ARG A 670 -55.25 -11.18 -14.11
CA ARG A 670 -54.98 -9.81 -13.65
C ARG A 670 -53.60 -9.33 -14.13
N ALA A 671 -52.60 -10.20 -14.08
CA ALA A 671 -51.26 -9.92 -14.62
C ALA A 671 -51.33 -9.58 -16.12
N ARG A 672 -52.13 -10.34 -16.89
CA ARG A 672 -52.33 -10.10 -18.33
C ARG A 672 -52.91 -8.73 -18.62
N GLU A 673 -53.98 -8.33 -17.93
CA GLU A 673 -54.60 -7.01 -18.09
C GLU A 673 -53.60 -5.86 -17.82
N LEU A 674 -52.80 -6.00 -16.76
CA LEU A 674 -51.79 -5.01 -16.38
C LEU A 674 -50.69 -4.88 -17.43
N PHE A 675 -50.17 -6.00 -17.95
CA PHE A 675 -49.18 -5.99 -19.01
C PHE A 675 -49.75 -5.44 -20.33
N GLU A 676 -50.98 -5.79 -20.70
CA GLU A 676 -51.62 -5.29 -21.93
C GLU A 676 -51.88 -3.77 -21.86
N GLU A 677 -52.25 -3.24 -20.68
CA GLU A 677 -52.37 -1.80 -20.47
C GLU A 677 -51.00 -1.11 -20.57
N ALA A 678 -49.96 -1.66 -19.92
CA ALA A 678 -48.59 -1.14 -20.00
C ALA A 678 -48.07 -1.13 -21.45
N LEU A 679 -48.25 -2.24 -22.18
CA LEU A 679 -47.82 -2.39 -23.56
C LEU A 679 -48.47 -1.35 -24.48
N ARG A 680 -49.77 -1.10 -24.30
CA ARG A 680 -50.50 -0.08 -25.06
C ARG A 680 -49.92 1.31 -24.81
N ILE A 681 -49.68 1.67 -23.54
CA ILE A 681 -49.12 2.97 -23.20
C ILE A 681 -47.71 3.13 -23.79
N ARG A 682 -46.84 2.13 -23.65
CA ARG A 682 -45.46 2.18 -24.20
C ARG A 682 -45.44 2.28 -25.72
N THR A 683 -46.34 1.55 -26.39
CA THR A 683 -46.51 1.63 -27.86
C THR A 683 -46.92 3.05 -28.30
N GLU A 684 -47.86 3.68 -27.59
CA GLU A 684 -48.29 5.05 -27.88
C GLU A 684 -47.18 6.10 -27.61
N LEU A 685 -46.27 5.82 -26.69
CA LEU A 685 -45.13 6.68 -26.36
C LEU A 685 -43.91 6.46 -27.29
N GLY A 686 -43.89 5.38 -28.09
CA GLY A 686 -42.72 4.99 -28.88
C GLY A 686 -41.55 4.47 -28.02
N ASP A 687 -41.85 3.90 -26.86
CA ASP A 687 -40.88 3.30 -25.93
C ASP A 687 -40.60 1.84 -26.34
N ASP A 688 -39.78 1.65 -27.37
CA ASP A 688 -39.53 0.33 -27.98
C ASP A 688 -38.83 -0.65 -27.01
N ASP A 689 -37.90 -0.17 -26.17
CA ASP A 689 -37.26 -0.95 -25.10
C ASP A 689 -38.32 -1.48 -24.12
N GLY A 690 -39.17 -0.58 -23.65
CA GLY A 690 -40.26 -0.94 -22.78
C GLY A 690 -41.28 -1.89 -23.41
N VAL A 691 -41.56 -1.74 -24.70
CA VAL A 691 -42.42 -2.66 -25.47
C VAL A 691 -41.80 -4.05 -25.49
N SER A 692 -40.48 -4.16 -25.69
CA SER A 692 -39.77 -5.45 -25.63
C SER A 692 -39.92 -6.10 -24.26
N VAL A 693 -39.58 -5.39 -23.18
CA VAL A 693 -39.66 -5.89 -21.80
C VAL A 693 -41.08 -6.35 -21.43
N THR A 694 -42.10 -5.57 -21.76
CA THR A 694 -43.49 -5.96 -21.47
C THR A 694 -43.96 -7.12 -22.35
N THR A 695 -43.49 -7.22 -23.60
CA THR A 695 -43.76 -8.36 -24.49
C THR A 695 -43.12 -9.64 -23.95
N PHE A 696 -41.89 -9.56 -23.44
CA PHE A 696 -41.21 -10.67 -22.77
C PHE A 696 -41.98 -11.16 -21.54
N ASN A 697 -42.47 -10.24 -20.70
CA ASN A 697 -43.27 -10.61 -19.51
C ASN A 697 -44.61 -11.26 -19.87
N LEU A 698 -45.27 -10.83 -20.95
CA LEU A 698 -46.45 -11.51 -21.50
C LEU A 698 -46.13 -12.91 -22.03
N ALA A 699 -44.94 -13.10 -22.61
CA ALA A 699 -44.46 -14.41 -23.06
C ALA A 699 -44.26 -15.36 -21.87
N GLN A 700 -43.63 -14.89 -20.80
CA GLN A 700 -43.49 -15.65 -19.55
C GLN A 700 -44.84 -16.02 -18.94
N LEU A 701 -45.81 -15.09 -18.93
CA LEU A 701 -47.16 -15.38 -18.46
C LEU A 701 -47.85 -16.47 -19.31
N ALA A 702 -47.63 -16.47 -20.63
CA ALA A 702 -48.12 -17.54 -21.50
C ALA A 702 -47.43 -18.89 -21.24
N MET A 703 -46.14 -18.89 -20.86
CA MET A 703 -45.46 -20.10 -20.38
C MET A 703 -46.09 -20.64 -19.11
N ASP A 704 -46.43 -19.77 -18.15
CA ASP A 704 -47.10 -20.16 -16.89
C ASP A 704 -48.48 -20.79 -17.15
N ASP A 705 -49.24 -20.22 -18.10
CA ASP A 705 -50.55 -20.71 -18.55
C ASP A 705 -50.45 -22.00 -19.40
N GLY A 706 -49.24 -22.40 -19.82
CA GLY A 706 -48.98 -23.56 -20.68
C GLY A 706 -49.31 -23.34 -22.17
N ASP A 707 -49.54 -22.10 -22.59
CA ASP A 707 -49.74 -21.71 -23.99
C ASP A 707 -48.39 -21.42 -24.66
N PHE A 708 -47.62 -22.49 -24.90
CA PHE A 708 -46.26 -22.41 -25.44
C PHE A 708 -46.21 -21.78 -26.84
N ALA A 709 -47.26 -21.94 -27.65
CA ALA A 709 -47.33 -21.34 -28.98
C ALA A 709 -47.43 -19.82 -28.91
N THR A 710 -48.26 -19.29 -28.02
CA THR A 710 -48.34 -17.84 -27.78
C THR A 710 -47.05 -17.33 -27.14
N ALA A 711 -46.49 -18.06 -26.17
CA ALA A 711 -45.23 -17.69 -25.53
C ALA A 711 -44.09 -17.57 -26.56
N ARG A 712 -43.91 -18.56 -27.43
CA ARG A 712 -42.88 -18.57 -28.47
C ARG A 712 -42.99 -17.35 -29.39
N ARG A 713 -44.19 -17.04 -29.90
CA ARG A 713 -44.42 -15.85 -30.74
C ARG A 713 -44.09 -14.54 -30.02
N LEU A 714 -44.38 -14.44 -28.74
CA LEU A 714 -44.08 -13.24 -27.95
C LEU A 714 -42.57 -13.12 -27.64
N PHE A 715 -41.89 -14.22 -27.33
CA PHE A 715 -40.43 -14.23 -27.19
C PHE A 715 -39.73 -13.88 -28.51
N GLU A 716 -40.19 -14.42 -29.66
CA GLU A 716 -39.70 -14.04 -31.00
C GLU A 716 -39.86 -12.52 -31.22
N ARG A 717 -41.00 -11.95 -30.84
CA ARG A 717 -41.23 -10.51 -31.00
C ARG A 717 -40.30 -9.67 -30.11
N SER A 718 -40.09 -10.06 -28.86
CA SER A 718 -39.13 -9.39 -27.96
C SER A 718 -37.70 -9.50 -28.49
N TYR A 719 -37.29 -10.70 -28.93
CA TYR A 719 -36.00 -10.94 -29.57
C TYR A 719 -35.75 -10.03 -30.78
N GLU A 720 -36.73 -9.90 -31.67
CA GLU A 720 -36.64 -9.03 -32.85
C GLU A 720 -36.48 -7.55 -32.47
N LEU A 721 -37.21 -7.11 -31.44
CA LEU A 721 -37.13 -5.73 -30.94
C LEU A 721 -35.75 -5.45 -30.35
N ASP A 722 -35.27 -6.30 -29.44
CA ASP A 722 -33.98 -6.12 -28.81
C ASP A 722 -32.82 -6.19 -29.84
N THR A 723 -32.93 -7.08 -30.82
CA THR A 723 -31.97 -7.16 -31.93
C THR A 723 -31.96 -5.87 -32.76
N ALA A 724 -33.13 -5.29 -33.04
CA ALA A 724 -33.24 -4.03 -33.79
C ALA A 724 -32.72 -2.82 -32.98
N LEU A 725 -32.83 -2.86 -31.66
CA LEU A 725 -32.29 -1.86 -30.74
C LEU A 725 -30.79 -2.01 -30.50
N GLY A 726 -30.19 -3.15 -30.85
CA GLY A 726 -28.81 -3.48 -30.52
C GLY A 726 -28.62 -3.93 -29.07
N GLU A 727 -29.72 -4.28 -28.39
CA GLU A 727 -29.75 -4.74 -27.00
C GLU A 727 -29.40 -6.24 -26.91
N GLU A 728 -28.11 -6.54 -26.98
CA GLU A 728 -27.58 -7.91 -27.04
C GLU A 728 -28.06 -8.81 -25.88
N TRP A 729 -28.07 -8.29 -24.65
CA TRP A 729 -28.52 -9.04 -23.47
C TRP A 729 -30.02 -9.38 -23.54
N GLY A 730 -30.86 -8.43 -23.94
CA GLY A 730 -32.30 -8.65 -24.13
C GLY A 730 -32.57 -9.68 -25.23
N ALA A 731 -31.84 -9.57 -26.35
CA ALA A 731 -31.92 -10.53 -27.44
C ALA A 731 -31.54 -11.95 -26.98
N VAL A 732 -30.46 -12.14 -26.23
CA VAL A 732 -30.09 -13.47 -25.74
C VAL A 732 -31.13 -14.04 -24.77
N ILE A 733 -31.72 -13.22 -23.91
CA ILE A 733 -32.82 -13.63 -23.02
C ILE A 733 -34.09 -14.00 -23.79
N GLY A 734 -34.45 -13.21 -24.81
CA GLY A 734 -35.52 -13.57 -25.74
C GLY A 734 -35.24 -14.92 -26.43
N SER A 735 -34.00 -15.14 -26.91
CA SER A 735 -33.55 -16.40 -27.52
C SER A 735 -33.65 -17.58 -26.56
N LEU A 736 -33.29 -17.39 -25.28
CA LEU A 736 -33.46 -18.40 -24.23
C LEU A 736 -34.95 -18.70 -23.95
N GLY A 737 -35.80 -17.67 -23.95
CA GLY A 737 -37.26 -17.84 -23.84
C GLY A 737 -37.84 -18.69 -24.98
N ILE A 738 -37.43 -18.42 -26.23
CA ILE A 738 -37.78 -19.24 -27.41
C ILE A 738 -37.34 -20.69 -27.21
N ALA A 739 -36.10 -20.91 -26.77
CA ALA A 739 -35.58 -22.25 -26.51
C ALA A 739 -36.37 -22.99 -25.42
N THR A 740 -36.78 -22.27 -24.37
CA THR A 740 -37.59 -22.81 -23.28
C THR A 740 -38.97 -23.27 -23.78
N ALA A 741 -39.64 -22.45 -24.60
CA ALA A 741 -40.90 -22.83 -25.25
C ALA A 741 -40.72 -24.04 -26.17
N ALA A 742 -39.65 -24.05 -26.99
CA ALA A 742 -39.33 -25.16 -27.90
C ALA A 742 -39.09 -26.49 -27.14
N VAL A 743 -38.34 -26.47 -26.03
CA VAL A 743 -38.17 -27.67 -25.16
C VAL A 743 -39.50 -28.13 -24.56
N ALA A 744 -40.39 -27.22 -24.19
CA ALA A 744 -41.71 -27.55 -23.66
C ALA A 744 -42.60 -28.22 -24.73
N GLU A 745 -42.57 -27.72 -25.97
CA GLU A 745 -43.26 -28.27 -27.15
C GLU A 745 -42.61 -29.57 -27.69
N GLY A 746 -41.34 -29.81 -27.35
CA GLY A 746 -40.55 -30.96 -27.80
C GLY A 746 -39.76 -30.72 -29.09
N ASP A 747 -39.68 -29.47 -29.57
CA ASP A 747 -38.81 -29.07 -30.68
C ASP A 747 -37.37 -28.84 -30.19
N LEU A 748 -36.65 -29.95 -30.03
CA LEU A 748 -35.28 -29.92 -29.52
C LEU A 748 -34.27 -29.47 -30.60
N GLU A 749 -34.63 -29.56 -31.87
CA GLU A 749 -33.79 -29.10 -32.98
C GLU A 749 -33.67 -27.57 -32.99
N GLU A 750 -34.77 -26.86 -32.71
CA GLU A 750 -34.77 -25.40 -32.55
C GLU A 750 -34.11 -24.96 -31.24
N ALA A 751 -34.35 -25.66 -30.13
CA ALA A 751 -33.84 -25.27 -28.82
C ALA A 751 -32.30 -25.33 -28.71
N ALA A 752 -31.69 -26.41 -29.20
CA ALA A 752 -30.29 -26.69 -28.97
C ALA A 752 -29.30 -25.58 -29.42
N PRO A 753 -29.40 -24.96 -30.62
CA PRO A 753 -28.50 -23.87 -31.00
C PRO A 753 -28.65 -22.63 -30.09
N ARG A 754 -29.87 -22.28 -29.70
CA ARG A 754 -30.18 -21.12 -28.84
C ARG A 754 -29.67 -21.30 -27.42
N LEU A 755 -29.79 -22.51 -26.86
CA LEU A 755 -29.22 -22.83 -25.55
C LEU A 755 -27.70 -22.70 -25.52
N ARG A 756 -27.01 -23.13 -26.59
CA ARG A 756 -25.56 -22.98 -26.70
C ARG A 756 -25.12 -21.53 -26.83
N GLU A 757 -25.89 -20.70 -27.53
CA GLU A 757 -25.67 -19.26 -27.61
C GLU A 757 -25.81 -18.63 -26.22
N ALA A 758 -26.92 -18.87 -25.54
CA ALA A 758 -27.21 -18.31 -24.21
C ALA A 758 -26.15 -18.69 -23.16
N VAL A 759 -25.79 -19.97 -23.06
CA VAL A 759 -24.78 -20.44 -22.10
C VAL A 759 -23.40 -19.78 -22.32
N ARG A 760 -23.00 -19.55 -23.58
CA ARG A 760 -21.74 -18.84 -23.87
C ARG A 760 -21.82 -17.39 -23.49
N PHE A 761 -22.89 -16.72 -23.91
CA PHE A 761 -23.09 -15.30 -23.67
C PHE A 761 -23.12 -14.98 -22.17
N PHE A 762 -23.93 -15.68 -21.37
CA PHE A 762 -24.01 -15.40 -19.92
C PHE A 762 -22.71 -15.73 -19.19
N ARG A 763 -21.91 -16.66 -19.72
CA ARG A 763 -20.56 -16.88 -19.18
C ARG A 763 -19.63 -15.71 -19.48
N GLU A 764 -19.60 -15.23 -20.72
CA GLU A 764 -18.78 -14.09 -21.15
C GLU A 764 -19.21 -12.79 -20.44
N ALA A 765 -20.50 -12.65 -20.15
CA ALA A 765 -21.07 -11.52 -19.42
C ALA A 765 -20.93 -11.63 -17.89
N GLU A 766 -20.39 -12.74 -17.36
CA GLU A 766 -20.31 -13.06 -15.93
C GLU A 766 -21.67 -12.99 -15.20
N ASP A 767 -22.76 -13.32 -15.91
CA ASP A 767 -24.13 -13.33 -15.43
C ASP A 767 -24.49 -14.72 -14.90
N GLU A 768 -24.10 -15.01 -13.65
CA GLU A 768 -24.25 -16.33 -13.05
C GLU A 768 -25.72 -16.72 -12.83
N ASP A 769 -26.65 -15.76 -12.74
CA ASP A 769 -28.09 -16.03 -12.56
C ASP A 769 -28.73 -16.56 -13.85
N HIS A 770 -28.60 -15.82 -14.95
CA HIS A 770 -29.12 -16.26 -16.24
C HIS A 770 -28.34 -17.46 -16.81
N LEU A 771 -27.07 -17.62 -16.44
CA LEU A 771 -26.33 -18.85 -16.71
C LEU A 771 -26.98 -20.05 -16.00
N ALA A 772 -27.40 -19.90 -14.74
CA ALA A 772 -28.09 -20.95 -14.00
C ALA A 772 -29.44 -21.32 -14.66
N GLU A 773 -30.21 -20.32 -15.09
CA GLU A 773 -31.46 -20.52 -15.83
C GLU A 773 -31.22 -21.27 -17.14
N ALA A 774 -30.23 -20.84 -17.93
CA ALA A 774 -29.88 -21.52 -19.18
C ALA A 774 -29.47 -22.99 -18.94
N LEU A 775 -28.76 -23.28 -17.85
CA LEU A 775 -28.40 -24.65 -17.45
C LEU A 775 -29.63 -25.48 -17.05
N VAL A 776 -30.64 -24.88 -16.42
CA VAL A 776 -31.93 -25.56 -16.16
C VAL A 776 -32.62 -25.93 -17.46
N VAL A 777 -32.65 -25.03 -18.45
CA VAL A 777 -33.30 -25.34 -19.74
C VAL A 777 -32.52 -26.42 -20.49
N CYS A 778 -31.18 -26.41 -20.44
CA CYS A 778 -30.34 -27.51 -20.92
C CYS A 778 -30.66 -28.83 -20.20
N ALA A 779 -30.94 -28.78 -18.89
CA ALA A 779 -31.34 -29.96 -18.13
C ALA A 779 -32.71 -30.48 -18.57
N ALA A 780 -33.66 -29.59 -18.85
CA ALA A 780 -34.98 -29.94 -19.37
C ALA A 780 -34.89 -30.56 -20.78
N GLU A 781 -34.01 -30.04 -21.64
CA GLU A 781 -33.68 -30.64 -22.95
C GLU A 781 -33.13 -32.07 -22.76
N ALA A 782 -32.14 -32.25 -21.87
CA ALA A 782 -31.56 -33.55 -21.57
C ALA A 782 -32.59 -34.55 -21.01
N LEU A 783 -33.53 -34.09 -20.19
CA LEU A 783 -34.66 -34.89 -19.69
C LEU A 783 -35.54 -35.38 -20.85
N ARG A 784 -35.88 -34.51 -21.80
CA ARG A 784 -36.69 -34.88 -22.99
C ARG A 784 -35.97 -35.87 -23.90
N LEU A 785 -34.64 -35.82 -23.95
CA LEU A 785 -33.79 -36.77 -24.67
C LEU A 785 -33.56 -38.09 -23.90
N GLY A 786 -34.11 -38.25 -22.69
CA GLY A 786 -33.90 -39.42 -21.84
C GLY A 786 -32.50 -39.51 -21.22
N ARG A 787 -31.73 -38.41 -21.22
CA ARG A 787 -30.37 -38.33 -20.67
C ARG A 787 -30.42 -37.89 -19.21
N TYR A 788 -31.02 -38.72 -18.37
CA TYR A 788 -31.36 -38.35 -16.99
C TYR A 788 -30.14 -37.96 -16.15
N GLU A 789 -29.01 -38.67 -16.25
CA GLU A 789 -27.79 -38.33 -15.49
C GLU A 789 -27.20 -36.98 -15.93
N ARG A 790 -27.26 -36.68 -17.24
CA ARG A 790 -26.85 -35.37 -17.76
C ARG A 790 -27.74 -34.26 -17.22
N SER A 791 -29.05 -34.48 -17.24
CA SER A 791 -30.03 -33.55 -16.67
C SER A 791 -29.78 -33.28 -15.18
N ALA A 792 -29.58 -34.32 -14.37
CA ALA A 792 -29.27 -34.18 -12.95
C ALA A 792 -27.98 -33.39 -12.69
N ARG A 793 -26.92 -33.62 -13.48
CA ARG A 793 -25.66 -32.88 -13.35
C ARG A 793 -25.81 -31.40 -13.75
N LEU A 794 -26.59 -31.09 -14.79
CA LEU A 794 -26.89 -29.70 -15.17
C LEU A 794 -27.73 -28.97 -14.10
N LEU A 795 -28.72 -29.64 -13.50
CA LEU A 795 -29.50 -29.10 -12.37
C LEU A 795 -28.60 -28.82 -11.15
N GLY A 796 -27.65 -29.72 -10.86
CA GLY A 796 -26.64 -29.49 -9.83
C GLY A 796 -25.73 -28.31 -10.14
N ALA A 797 -25.31 -28.15 -11.40
CA ALA A 797 -24.48 -27.03 -11.84
C ALA A 797 -25.20 -25.68 -11.66
N ALA A 798 -26.49 -25.61 -12.03
CA ALA A 798 -27.35 -24.45 -11.77
C ALA A 798 -27.44 -24.13 -10.27
N ASP A 799 -27.61 -25.13 -9.38
CA ASP A 799 -27.58 -24.92 -7.92
C ASP A 799 -26.27 -24.27 -7.46
N GLY A 800 -25.14 -24.74 -8.00
CA GLY A 800 -23.82 -24.18 -7.68
C GLY A 800 -23.70 -22.70 -8.04
N ARG A 801 -24.33 -22.28 -9.15
CA ARG A 801 -24.37 -20.88 -9.59
C ARG A 801 -25.16 -20.01 -8.61
N TRP A 802 -26.40 -20.36 -8.32
CA TRP A 802 -27.26 -19.60 -7.40
C TRP A 802 -26.67 -19.50 -5.98
N ILE A 803 -26.08 -20.60 -5.47
CA ILE A 803 -25.40 -20.59 -4.18
C ILE A 803 -24.23 -19.59 -4.17
N SER A 804 -23.50 -19.47 -5.28
CA SER A 804 -22.33 -18.58 -5.36
C SER A 804 -22.68 -17.10 -5.29
N ILE A 805 -23.86 -16.71 -5.80
CA ILE A 805 -24.34 -15.32 -5.81
C ILE A 805 -25.32 -14.99 -4.67
N GLY A 806 -25.70 -15.98 -3.86
CA GLY A 806 -26.59 -15.78 -2.71
C GLY A 806 -28.04 -15.44 -3.07
N LEU A 807 -28.45 -15.67 -4.31
CA LEU A 807 -29.84 -15.50 -4.76
C LEU A 807 -30.60 -16.82 -4.61
N PRO A 808 -31.72 -16.87 -3.86
CA PRO A 808 -32.62 -18.01 -3.90
C PRO A 808 -33.41 -18.00 -5.23
N LEU A 809 -33.64 -19.19 -5.79
CA LEU A 809 -34.53 -19.35 -6.95
C LEU A 809 -35.91 -18.76 -6.64
N ALA A 810 -36.43 -17.87 -7.49
CA ALA A 810 -37.73 -17.26 -7.28
C ALA A 810 -38.85 -18.32 -7.25
N PRO A 811 -39.89 -18.19 -6.39
CA PRO A 811 -40.92 -19.22 -6.24
C PRO A 811 -41.72 -19.53 -7.51
N ALA A 812 -41.88 -18.58 -8.44
CA ALA A 812 -42.56 -18.78 -9.71
C ALA A 812 -41.73 -19.71 -10.64
N ASP A 813 -40.43 -19.47 -10.71
CA ASP A 813 -39.47 -20.23 -11.52
C ASP A 813 -39.10 -21.58 -10.86
N ALA A 814 -39.40 -21.73 -9.57
CA ALA A 814 -39.23 -22.97 -8.83
C ALA A 814 -40.14 -24.10 -9.30
N VAL A 815 -41.35 -23.82 -9.79
CA VAL A 815 -42.29 -24.89 -10.17
C VAL A 815 -41.82 -25.67 -11.40
N PRO A 816 -41.41 -25.05 -12.52
CA PRO A 816 -40.83 -25.77 -13.66
C PRO A 816 -39.55 -26.53 -13.30
N VAL A 817 -38.66 -25.91 -12.52
CA VAL A 817 -37.42 -26.53 -12.05
C VAL A 817 -37.72 -27.76 -11.21
N GLU A 818 -38.62 -27.67 -10.23
CA GLU A 818 -38.95 -28.77 -9.33
C GLU A 818 -39.66 -29.91 -10.05
N ARG A 819 -40.48 -29.60 -11.08
CA ARG A 819 -41.05 -30.63 -11.98
C ARG A 819 -39.94 -31.39 -12.72
N CYS A 820 -38.94 -30.67 -13.24
CA CYS A 820 -37.78 -31.29 -13.89
C CYS A 820 -36.99 -32.16 -12.89
N ARG A 821 -36.69 -31.64 -11.70
CA ARG A 821 -36.01 -32.40 -10.62
C ARG A 821 -36.75 -33.67 -10.26
N SER A 822 -38.05 -33.56 -10.00
CA SER A 822 -38.92 -34.69 -9.65
C SER A 822 -38.92 -35.77 -10.73
N ALA A 823 -39.02 -35.37 -12.01
CA ALA A 823 -39.00 -36.31 -13.13
C ALA A 823 -37.65 -37.03 -13.29
N VAL A 824 -36.54 -36.31 -13.16
CA VAL A 824 -35.20 -36.88 -13.28
C VAL A 824 -34.88 -37.78 -12.08
N GLN A 825 -35.24 -37.36 -10.86
CA GLN A 825 -35.04 -38.16 -9.65
C GLN A 825 -35.85 -39.46 -9.69
N ALA A 826 -37.09 -39.41 -10.20
CA ALA A 826 -37.91 -40.61 -10.39
C ALA A 826 -37.29 -41.58 -11.41
N ALA A 827 -36.60 -41.08 -12.45
CA ALA A 827 -35.96 -41.91 -13.47
C ALA A 827 -34.61 -42.50 -13.03
N LEU A 828 -33.79 -41.77 -12.26
CA LEU A 828 -32.45 -42.19 -11.83
C LEU A 828 -32.42 -42.96 -10.51
N GLY A 829 -33.39 -42.73 -9.63
CA GLY A 829 -33.33 -43.15 -8.24
C GLY A 829 -32.44 -42.23 -7.37
N ALA A 830 -32.63 -42.30 -6.05
CA ALA A 830 -32.11 -41.33 -5.11
C ALA A 830 -30.57 -41.23 -5.06
N GLU A 831 -29.85 -42.36 -5.14
CA GLU A 831 -28.39 -42.35 -5.07
C GLU A 831 -27.72 -41.77 -6.32
N ALA A 832 -28.18 -42.15 -7.51
CA ALA A 832 -27.63 -41.65 -8.77
C ALA A 832 -27.98 -40.17 -8.96
N TRP A 833 -29.18 -39.76 -8.56
CA TRP A 833 -29.57 -38.35 -8.45
C TRP A 833 -28.58 -37.56 -7.59
N ALA A 834 -28.40 -37.95 -6.32
CA ALA A 834 -27.53 -37.24 -5.38
C ALA A 834 -26.09 -37.12 -5.91
N ARG A 835 -25.52 -38.21 -6.43
CA ARG A 835 -24.17 -38.19 -7.01
C ARG A 835 -24.05 -37.22 -8.19
N ALA A 836 -24.99 -37.27 -9.13
CA ALA A 836 -24.94 -36.42 -10.32
C ALA A 836 -25.15 -34.93 -9.97
N THR A 837 -26.07 -34.62 -9.06
CA THR A 837 -26.29 -33.25 -8.59
C THR A 837 -25.10 -32.71 -7.80
N ASP A 838 -24.46 -33.52 -6.95
CA ASP A 838 -23.28 -33.09 -6.19
C ASP A 838 -22.08 -32.83 -7.12
N GLN A 839 -21.90 -33.66 -8.15
CA GLN A 839 -20.88 -33.42 -9.18
C GLN A 839 -21.12 -32.11 -9.94
N GLY A 840 -22.38 -31.85 -10.31
CA GLY A 840 -22.75 -30.60 -10.96
C GLY A 840 -22.48 -29.39 -10.06
N ARG A 841 -22.91 -29.45 -8.80
CA ARG A 841 -22.75 -28.37 -7.83
C ARG A 841 -21.29 -28.03 -7.55
N ALA A 842 -20.40 -29.00 -7.66
CA ALA A 842 -18.96 -28.81 -7.49
C ALA A 842 -18.25 -28.22 -8.71
N MET A 843 -18.91 -28.08 -9.87
CA MET A 843 -18.31 -27.50 -11.08
C MET A 843 -18.03 -26.01 -10.90
N THR A 844 -16.93 -25.54 -11.48
CA THR A 844 -16.73 -24.11 -11.75
C THR A 844 -17.65 -23.64 -12.89
N ALA A 845 -17.78 -22.32 -13.09
CA ALA A 845 -18.57 -21.75 -14.19
C ALA A 845 -18.10 -22.30 -15.55
N ASP A 846 -16.79 -22.30 -15.78
CA ASP A 846 -16.19 -22.81 -17.02
C ASP A 846 -16.44 -24.31 -17.22
N GLN A 847 -16.41 -25.09 -16.14
CA GLN A 847 -16.71 -26.53 -16.20
C GLN A 847 -18.19 -26.79 -16.53
N ALA A 848 -19.10 -26.02 -15.92
CA ALA A 848 -20.53 -26.13 -16.19
C ALA A 848 -20.86 -25.75 -17.64
N VAL A 849 -20.25 -24.67 -18.14
CA VAL A 849 -20.38 -24.20 -19.53
C VAL A 849 -19.83 -25.22 -20.50
N ALA A 850 -18.61 -25.72 -20.28
CA ALA A 850 -18.02 -26.77 -21.11
C ALA A 850 -18.94 -28.01 -21.18
N TYR A 851 -19.44 -28.45 -20.03
CA TYR A 851 -20.33 -29.61 -19.93
C TYR A 851 -21.70 -29.39 -20.61
N ALA A 852 -22.26 -28.19 -20.54
CA ALA A 852 -23.49 -27.84 -21.25
C ALA A 852 -23.28 -27.79 -22.79
N LEU A 853 -22.09 -27.36 -23.22
CA LEU A 853 -21.74 -27.23 -24.65
C LEU A 853 -21.23 -28.52 -25.29
N GLU A 854 -20.90 -29.55 -24.51
CA GLU A 854 -20.47 -30.85 -25.04
C GLU A 854 -21.51 -31.41 -26.03
N ALA A 855 -21.04 -31.71 -27.24
CA ALA A 855 -21.80 -32.43 -28.24
C ALA A 855 -21.87 -33.90 -27.81
N ASP A 856 -23.07 -34.38 -27.47
CA ASP A 856 -23.22 -35.76 -27.03
C ASP A 856 -22.87 -36.73 -28.17
N GLY A 857 -21.93 -37.63 -27.90
CA GLY A 857 -21.75 -38.87 -28.65
C GLY A 857 -23.00 -39.77 -28.54
N PRO A 858 -23.11 -40.82 -29.38
CA PRO A 858 -24.34 -41.60 -29.50
C PRO A 858 -24.74 -42.24 -28.16
N GLY A 859 -25.93 -41.90 -27.68
CA GLY A 859 -26.49 -42.38 -26.42
C GLY A 859 -26.62 -43.91 -26.41
N VAL A 860 -26.25 -44.53 -25.29
CA VAL A 860 -26.52 -45.95 -25.04
C VAL A 860 -28.03 -46.13 -24.93
N ALA A 861 -28.61 -46.83 -25.89
CA ALA A 861 -30.01 -47.23 -25.88
C ALA A 861 -30.31 -48.14 -24.67
N PRO A 862 -31.54 -48.15 -24.14
CA PRO A 862 -31.93 -48.99 -23.01
C PRO A 862 -32.05 -50.45 -23.46
N LYS A 863 -30.93 -51.17 -23.46
CA LYS A 863 -30.86 -52.63 -23.40
C LYS A 863 -29.67 -52.97 -22.54
N ASP A 864 -29.96 -53.41 -21.32
CA ASP A 864 -29.20 -54.36 -20.49
C ASP A 864 -29.56 -54.12 -19.02
N LEU A 865 -30.80 -54.51 -18.68
CA LEU A 865 -31.20 -54.86 -17.31
C LEU A 865 -31.84 -56.24 -17.41
N GLU A 866 -31.01 -57.28 -17.33
CA GLU A 866 -31.37 -58.59 -16.76
C GLU A 866 -30.66 -58.74 -15.41
#